data_AF-A0A959TZW8-F1
#
_entry.id   AF-A0A959TZW8-F1
#
_cell.length_a   1.000
_cell.length_b   1.000
_cell.length_c   1.000
_cell.angle_alpha   90.00
_cell.angle_beta   90.00
_cell.angle_gamma   90.00
#
_symmetry.space_group_name_H-M   'P 1'
#
loop_
_entity.id
_entity.type
_entity.pdbx_description
1 polymer ?
#
loop_
_entity_poly.entity_id
_entity_poly.type
_entity_poly.pdbx_seq_one_letter_code
_entity_poly.pdbx_strand_id
1 'polypeptide(L)'
;MNRLFAFIMFFMAMTISAAAQMVGGDIFLQGTKVEVGVNHCGAYGSQGAAPVGYHPTNVELGFVADWESDGWETGTPDYCGDYFVPGTPEEGWQVQIGSSTWVNSNQNCSPDDVPGDLIDYTYAGGIYTSVWQGNISSEDMSITQITTLPEDALYFVTRILLCNDGDTPLEDVYYMRNLDPDNDQPWSFDFTTYNEIVYQPPVDDNALVTSEGLTYGCFLGLGARDTNARVAYGNFFTGDGTPEEVWTGTGGYSGSGSSTADEANSISFYVPVINPGECKCVAFAYILNIDDLEEALEATVTYNLTANGEPVASGDTVIACNPGESVELSVVGADDYEWTWSPADILDTDIGSTVIANPTETITITALGVGGFCGDASVSITLLIDEDEFADAGPDDEICIGSSTTLNGDGGDFESGFLWSPATGLSDPTIANPEASPTTTTTYTLITTDIYGCPETDAMTLTVHPLPDVDAGPDQEFCVDGVIVLDASGAVDYEWSPAVGLSDPGIADPECTVDENTTYTVTGTDANGCVNTDDVFISVNYLPDVDAIASPYTIDVFLGETSTLDVLTGGISFVWSPPTGLSDPNSQNPVVSGIPDTIVYTVTVTDINGCVSTDTVQVNAIGELVVGLPTAFSPNGDGYNDFYAPVLDGSGDLEYFAIYNRWGQLVFESNTATLGWDGMFNGKEAELGSYVVYARARTSLDEQREYSGYFTLVR
;
A
#
# COMPACT_ATOMS: atom_id res chain seq x y z
N MET A 1 87.71 -25.61 -33.41
CA MET A 1 86.60 -26.59 -33.50
C MET A 1 85.34 -25.77 -33.75
N ASN A 2 85.02 -25.41 -34.98
CA ASN A 2 84.42 -26.21 -36.06
C ASN A 2 83.04 -26.76 -35.69
N ARG A 3 82.06 -26.49 -36.58
CA ARG A 3 80.66 -26.98 -36.72
C ARG A 3 79.59 -26.02 -36.19
N LEU A 4 78.51 -25.69 -36.92
CA LEU A 4 78.04 -26.09 -38.25
C LEU A 4 76.99 -25.06 -38.70
N PHE A 5 77.04 -24.63 -39.96
CA PHE A 5 75.95 -23.93 -40.64
C PHE A 5 74.75 -24.87 -40.78
N ALA A 6 73.56 -24.42 -40.37
CA ALA A 6 72.28 -25.01 -40.76
C ALA A 6 71.56 -24.01 -41.66
N PHE A 7 71.52 -24.34 -42.95
CA PHE A 7 70.74 -23.65 -43.98
C PHE A 7 69.28 -24.07 -43.78
N ILE A 8 68.46 -23.19 -43.19
CA ILE A 8 67.00 -23.35 -43.22
C ILE A 8 66.51 -22.54 -44.42
N MET A 9 66.20 -23.28 -45.48
CA MET A 9 65.47 -22.79 -46.64
C MET A 9 64.01 -22.61 -46.19
N PHE A 10 63.67 -21.43 -45.71
CA PHE A 10 62.27 -21.06 -45.46
C PHE A 10 61.65 -20.73 -46.82
N PHE A 11 60.58 -21.44 -47.18
CA PHE A 11 59.71 -21.03 -48.26
C PHE A 11 59.19 -19.63 -47.91
N MET A 12 59.56 -18.64 -48.72
CA MET A 12 59.02 -17.30 -48.64
C MET A 12 57.57 -17.37 -49.13
N ALA A 13 56.63 -17.54 -48.21
CA ALA A 13 55.27 -17.07 -48.43
C ALA A 13 55.35 -15.55 -48.34
N MET A 14 55.43 -14.91 -49.50
CA MET A 14 55.49 -13.47 -49.66
C MET A 14 54.05 -12.99 -49.88
N THR A 15 53.38 -12.58 -48.81
CA THR A 15 52.29 -11.58 -48.82
C THR A 15 52.33 -10.92 -47.43
N ILE A 16 53.22 -9.96 -47.26
CA ILE A 16 53.06 -8.92 -46.25
C ILE A 16 52.26 -7.85 -46.99
N SER A 17 50.94 -7.76 -46.78
CA SER A 17 50.25 -6.51 -47.06
C SER A 17 50.54 -5.60 -45.88
N ALA A 18 51.29 -4.53 -46.11
CA ALA A 18 51.54 -3.54 -45.08
C ALA A 18 50.27 -2.67 -44.98
N ALA A 19 49.58 -2.75 -43.85
CA ALA A 19 48.27 -2.14 -43.66
C ALA A 19 48.30 -0.63 -43.35
N ALA A 20 49.45 -0.06 -42.99
CA ALA A 20 49.73 1.37 -43.13
C ALA A 20 51.16 1.57 -43.64
N GLN A 21 51.36 2.47 -44.60
CA GLN A 21 52.67 2.70 -45.20
C GLN A 21 52.81 4.09 -45.84
N MET A 22 54.06 4.55 -45.96
CA MET A 22 54.40 5.77 -46.70
C MET A 22 55.10 5.43 -48.02
N VAL A 23 54.60 5.95 -49.14
CA VAL A 23 55.16 5.76 -50.48
C VAL A 23 55.13 7.08 -51.24
N GLY A 24 56.30 7.53 -51.73
CA GLY A 24 56.38 8.74 -52.55
C GLY A 24 56.14 10.07 -51.81
N GLY A 25 56.05 10.04 -50.48
CA GLY A 25 55.66 11.20 -49.66
C GLY A 25 54.23 11.12 -49.15
N ASP A 26 53.41 10.27 -49.77
CA ASP A 26 52.02 10.03 -49.40
C ASP A 26 51.93 8.89 -48.37
N ILE A 27 50.92 8.92 -47.50
CA ILE A 27 50.61 7.83 -46.55
C ILE A 27 49.33 7.13 -47.02
N PHE A 28 49.36 5.81 -46.96
CA PHE A 28 48.24 4.93 -47.30
C PHE A 28 47.84 4.13 -46.06
N LEU A 29 46.56 4.18 -45.70
CA LEU A 29 45.93 3.43 -44.61
C LEU A 29 44.99 2.39 -45.22
N GLN A 30 45.08 1.14 -44.79
CA GLN A 30 44.28 0.01 -45.30
C GLN A 30 43.65 -0.73 -44.12
N GLY A 31 42.37 -0.42 -43.88
CA GLY A 31 41.47 -1.25 -43.09
C GLY A 31 40.96 -2.45 -43.88
N THR A 32 40.10 -3.26 -43.27
CA THR A 32 39.47 -4.40 -43.94
C THR A 32 38.37 -3.97 -44.89
N LYS A 33 37.70 -2.84 -44.58
CA LYS A 33 36.56 -2.30 -45.34
C LYS A 33 36.80 -0.93 -45.96
N VAL A 34 37.80 -0.19 -45.50
CA VAL A 34 38.10 1.17 -45.98
C VAL A 34 39.59 1.30 -46.26
N GLU A 35 39.92 2.00 -47.34
CA GLU A 35 41.29 2.37 -47.67
C GLU A 35 41.37 3.88 -47.90
N VAL A 36 42.43 4.53 -47.41
CA VAL A 36 42.61 5.99 -47.47
C VAL A 36 44.03 6.32 -47.94
N GLY A 37 44.15 7.20 -48.91
CA GLY A 37 45.39 7.81 -49.37
C GLY A 37 45.44 9.29 -48.97
N VAL A 38 46.46 9.65 -48.20
CA VAL A 38 46.74 11.02 -47.75
C VAL A 38 47.97 11.51 -48.49
N ASN A 39 47.87 12.64 -49.19
CA ASN A 39 49.03 13.23 -49.84
C ASN A 39 49.94 13.98 -48.86
N HIS A 40 51.18 14.21 -49.26
CA HIS A 40 52.18 14.91 -48.44
C HIS A 40 51.76 16.32 -47.99
N CYS A 41 50.79 16.94 -48.64
CA CYS A 41 50.24 18.23 -48.22
C CYS A 41 49.18 18.11 -47.14
N GLY A 42 48.63 16.92 -46.87
CA GLY A 42 47.59 16.74 -45.83
C GLY A 42 46.16 16.88 -46.36
N ALA A 43 45.97 16.74 -47.67
CA ALA A 43 44.67 16.49 -48.29
C ALA A 43 44.54 14.99 -48.63
N TYR A 44 43.32 14.50 -48.81
CA TYR A 44 43.06 13.15 -49.29
C TYR A 44 43.18 13.10 -50.82
N GLY A 45 43.63 11.97 -51.35
CA GLY A 45 44.02 11.83 -52.76
C GLY A 45 45.53 11.87 -52.89
N SER A 46 46.15 10.68 -52.97
CA SER A 46 47.59 10.52 -53.17
C SER A 46 48.05 11.11 -54.50
N GLN A 47 49.30 11.58 -54.56
CA GLN A 47 49.94 12.00 -55.82
C GLN A 47 50.42 10.84 -56.66
N GLY A 48 50.85 9.77 -55.97
CA GLY A 48 51.31 8.55 -56.59
C GLY A 48 50.22 7.48 -56.63
N ALA A 49 50.43 6.48 -57.50
CA ALA A 49 49.61 5.29 -57.52
C ALA A 49 49.69 4.53 -56.18
N ALA A 50 48.55 4.01 -55.74
CA ALA A 50 48.43 3.23 -54.52
C ALA A 50 49.37 2.01 -54.53
N PRO A 51 49.93 1.62 -53.36
CA PRO A 51 50.78 0.45 -53.25
C PRO A 51 50.08 -0.84 -53.69
N VAL A 52 50.85 -1.86 -54.04
CA VAL A 52 50.29 -3.18 -54.37
C VAL A 52 49.47 -3.70 -53.20
N GLY A 53 48.20 -4.03 -53.46
CA GLY A 53 47.25 -4.54 -52.45
C GLY A 53 46.13 -3.57 -52.11
N TYR A 54 46.19 -2.32 -52.58
CA TYR A 54 45.15 -1.30 -52.42
C TYR A 54 44.22 -1.22 -53.64
N HIS A 55 43.06 -0.61 -53.43
CA HIS A 55 41.97 -0.42 -54.36
C HIS A 55 41.70 1.09 -54.54
N PRO A 56 41.54 1.56 -55.79
CA PRO A 56 41.76 0.81 -57.02
C PRO A 56 43.25 0.52 -57.27
N THR A 57 43.53 -0.57 -57.97
CA THR A 57 44.94 -0.94 -58.22
C THR A 57 45.61 -0.03 -59.26
N ASN A 58 46.87 0.38 -59.00
CA ASN A 58 47.73 1.15 -59.91
C ASN A 58 47.24 2.56 -60.30
N VAL A 59 46.40 3.17 -59.49
CA VAL A 59 45.94 4.56 -59.65
C VAL A 59 46.09 5.31 -58.34
N GLU A 60 46.03 6.64 -58.39
CA GLU A 60 45.95 7.50 -57.20
C GLU A 60 44.75 7.10 -56.32
N LEU A 61 44.90 7.19 -55.00
CA LEU A 61 43.89 6.78 -54.03
C LEU A 61 43.46 7.98 -53.19
N GLY A 62 42.17 8.34 -53.29
CA GLY A 62 41.46 9.18 -52.33
C GLY A 62 41.08 8.38 -51.09
N PHE A 63 39.85 7.89 -51.04
CA PHE A 63 39.43 6.92 -50.04
C PHE A 63 38.29 6.08 -50.59
N VAL A 64 38.35 4.75 -50.47
CA VAL A 64 37.32 3.82 -50.98
C VAL A 64 36.76 2.97 -49.85
N ALA A 65 35.55 2.42 -50.04
CA ALA A 65 34.89 1.54 -49.10
C ALA A 65 34.27 0.29 -49.76
N ASP A 66 34.56 -0.87 -49.19
CA ASP A 66 33.76 -2.09 -49.36
C ASP A 66 32.55 -2.02 -48.40
N TRP A 67 31.59 -1.15 -48.75
CA TRP A 67 30.45 -0.83 -47.89
C TRP A 67 29.48 -2.01 -47.68
N GLU A 68 29.42 -2.96 -48.62
CA GLU A 68 28.64 -4.20 -48.48
C GLU A 68 29.39 -5.25 -47.63
N SER A 69 30.68 -5.02 -47.35
CA SER A 69 31.57 -5.94 -46.61
C SER A 69 31.59 -7.34 -47.22
N ASP A 70 31.54 -7.44 -48.55
CA ASP A 70 31.53 -8.71 -49.26
C ASP A 70 32.92 -9.10 -49.81
N GLY A 71 33.84 -8.14 -49.84
CA GLY A 71 35.21 -8.21 -50.31
C GLY A 71 35.49 -7.19 -51.43
N TRP A 72 36.69 -6.61 -51.46
CA TRP A 72 37.13 -5.62 -52.47
C TRP A 72 37.06 -6.04 -53.96
N GLU A 73 36.83 -7.32 -54.26
CA GLU A 73 36.70 -7.85 -55.63
C GLU A 73 35.30 -8.47 -55.89
N THR A 74 34.35 -8.20 -55.01
CA THR A 74 32.96 -8.67 -55.04
C THR A 74 32.00 -7.49 -54.91
N GLY A 75 30.72 -7.69 -55.22
CA GLY A 75 29.73 -6.60 -55.25
C GLY A 75 29.49 -6.01 -56.64
N THR A 76 28.64 -5.00 -56.73
CA THR A 76 28.51 -4.13 -57.91
C THR A 76 28.00 -2.74 -57.48
N PRO A 77 28.86 -1.72 -57.43
CA PRO A 77 30.28 -1.74 -57.78
C PRO A 77 31.11 -2.55 -56.78
N ASP A 78 32.33 -2.91 -57.17
CA ASP A 78 33.22 -3.70 -56.30
C ASP A 78 33.64 -2.94 -55.02
N TYR A 79 33.54 -1.60 -55.04
CA TYR A 79 33.68 -0.70 -53.89
C TYR A 79 33.03 0.66 -54.21
N CYS A 80 32.67 1.41 -53.17
CA CYS A 80 32.15 2.76 -53.24
C CYS A 80 33.23 3.82 -52.97
N GLY A 81 33.08 4.99 -53.58
CA GLY A 81 33.95 6.14 -53.28
C GLY A 81 35.30 6.17 -54.02
N ASP A 82 35.42 5.71 -55.26
CA ASP A 82 36.69 5.88 -55.98
C ASP A 82 36.83 7.29 -56.56
N TYR A 83 37.52 8.15 -55.82
CA TYR A 83 37.69 9.54 -56.18
C TYR A 83 38.78 9.79 -57.24
N PHE A 84 38.86 8.97 -58.32
CA PHE A 84 39.47 9.44 -59.57
C PHE A 84 38.98 8.77 -60.87
N VAL A 85 38.21 9.54 -61.65
CA VAL A 85 38.27 9.59 -63.12
C VAL A 85 38.64 11.02 -63.52
N PRO A 86 39.44 11.27 -64.59
CA PRO A 86 39.89 12.62 -64.94
C PRO A 86 38.71 13.61 -65.08
N GLY A 87 38.57 14.53 -64.12
CA GLY A 87 37.44 15.44 -63.97
C GLY A 87 37.60 16.26 -62.71
N THR A 88 37.64 15.58 -61.56
CA THR A 88 38.23 15.90 -60.24
C THR A 88 37.78 14.80 -59.26
N PRO A 89 38.27 14.84 -58.01
CA PRO A 89 37.52 15.56 -56.99
C PRO A 89 38.39 16.51 -56.16
N GLU A 90 37.85 17.70 -55.93
CA GLU A 90 38.41 18.78 -55.12
C GLU A 90 38.22 18.50 -53.63
N GLU A 91 39.06 17.61 -53.12
CA GLU A 91 39.24 17.44 -51.69
C GLU A 91 40.28 18.44 -51.16
N GLY A 92 39.97 19.13 -50.07
CA GLY A 92 40.93 20.04 -49.46
C GLY A 92 40.41 20.68 -48.19
N TRP A 93 41.24 21.55 -47.63
CA TRP A 93 40.90 22.27 -46.41
C TRP A 93 41.37 23.71 -46.46
N GLN A 94 40.77 24.54 -45.61
CA GLN A 94 41.20 25.91 -45.40
C GLN A 94 41.23 26.24 -43.90
N VAL A 95 42.11 27.17 -43.54
CA VAL A 95 42.07 27.89 -42.27
C VAL A 95 41.86 29.36 -42.57
N GLN A 96 40.93 30.00 -41.86
CA GLN A 96 40.72 31.44 -41.90
C GLN A 96 41.03 32.01 -40.51
N ILE A 97 41.75 33.14 -40.47
CA ILE A 97 42.03 33.89 -39.25
C ILE A 97 41.67 35.34 -39.54
N GLY A 98 40.63 35.83 -38.87
CA GLY A 98 40.01 37.11 -39.21
C GLY A 98 39.55 37.13 -40.68
N SER A 99 40.17 37.98 -41.50
CA SER A 99 39.82 38.12 -42.93
C SER A 99 40.79 37.44 -43.91
N SER A 100 41.80 36.75 -43.39
CA SER A 100 42.83 36.08 -44.20
C SER A 100 42.54 34.59 -44.24
N THR A 101 42.72 33.98 -45.41
CA THR A 101 42.46 32.56 -45.63
C THR A 101 43.67 31.89 -46.24
N TRP A 102 44.03 30.72 -45.72
CA TRP A 102 45.06 29.84 -46.24
C TRP A 102 44.40 28.53 -46.64
N VAL A 103 44.82 28.02 -47.79
CA VAL A 103 44.21 26.85 -48.42
C VAL A 103 45.25 25.76 -48.56
N ASN A 104 44.75 24.53 -48.62
CA ASN A 104 45.49 23.42 -49.14
C ASN A 104 44.57 22.61 -50.04
N SER A 105 44.94 22.52 -51.32
CA SER A 105 44.00 22.13 -52.37
C SER A 105 44.40 20.84 -53.07
N ASN A 106 43.44 19.91 -53.15
CA ASN A 106 43.44 18.70 -53.98
C ASN A 106 44.72 17.85 -53.90
N GLN A 107 44.80 16.85 -54.78
CA GLN A 107 45.94 15.94 -54.87
C GLN A 107 47.22 16.62 -55.40
N ASN A 108 47.15 17.76 -56.08
CA ASN A 108 48.30 18.30 -56.83
C ASN A 108 49.27 19.14 -55.99
N CYS A 109 48.93 19.50 -54.76
CA CYS A 109 49.80 20.30 -53.87
C CYS A 109 50.32 21.58 -54.53
N SER A 110 49.51 22.63 -54.53
CA SER A 110 49.90 23.94 -55.03
C SER A 110 51.12 24.48 -54.26
N PRO A 111 52.06 25.16 -54.92
CA PRO A 111 53.14 25.86 -54.22
C PRO A 111 52.68 26.95 -53.25
N ASP A 112 51.43 27.41 -53.39
CA ASP A 112 50.79 28.41 -52.53
C ASP A 112 50.02 27.77 -51.35
N ASP A 113 49.95 26.44 -51.29
CA ASP A 113 49.31 25.72 -50.19
C ASP A 113 50.10 25.88 -48.87
N VAL A 114 49.43 25.65 -47.74
CA VAL A 114 50.08 25.69 -46.41
C VAL A 114 51.23 24.68 -46.35
N PRO A 115 52.48 25.12 -46.08
CA PRO A 115 53.62 24.21 -46.00
C PRO A 115 53.50 23.21 -44.85
N GLY A 116 53.76 21.94 -45.15
CA GLY A 116 53.83 20.86 -44.18
C GLY A 116 54.22 19.54 -44.84
N ASP A 117 54.34 18.49 -44.03
CA ASP A 117 54.69 17.15 -44.47
C ASP A 117 53.94 16.09 -43.65
N LEU A 118 53.73 14.92 -44.24
CA LEU A 118 53.36 13.71 -43.51
C LEU A 118 54.57 13.17 -42.75
N ILE A 119 54.47 13.10 -41.42
CA ILE A 119 55.62 12.83 -40.55
C ILE A 119 55.57 11.48 -39.85
N ASP A 120 54.39 10.88 -39.71
CA ASP A 120 54.24 9.61 -39.00
C ASP A 120 53.06 8.79 -39.53
N TYR A 121 53.21 7.47 -39.45
CA TYR A 121 52.12 6.51 -39.64
C TYR A 121 52.28 5.35 -38.67
N THR A 122 51.18 4.91 -38.06
CA THR A 122 51.21 3.83 -37.09
C THR A 122 50.04 2.87 -37.26
N TYR A 123 50.18 1.70 -36.67
CA TYR A 123 49.07 0.79 -36.39
C TYR A 123 49.20 0.33 -34.95
N ALA A 124 48.22 0.67 -34.13
CA ALA A 124 48.16 0.30 -32.72
C ALA A 124 46.71 0.05 -32.31
N GLY A 125 46.48 -1.04 -31.59
CA GLY A 125 45.15 -1.33 -31.02
C GLY A 125 44.03 -1.53 -32.04
N GLY A 126 44.32 -1.91 -33.28
CA GLY A 126 43.30 -2.02 -34.34
C GLY A 126 42.98 -0.70 -35.03
N ILE A 127 43.79 0.34 -34.85
CA ILE A 127 43.61 1.65 -35.48
C ILE A 127 44.85 1.98 -36.31
N TYR A 128 44.63 2.31 -37.58
CA TYR A 128 45.61 2.87 -38.49
C TYR A 128 45.64 4.39 -38.34
N THR A 129 46.82 4.99 -38.36
CA THR A 129 46.97 6.44 -38.15
C THR A 129 47.94 7.04 -39.14
N SER A 130 47.63 8.24 -39.64
CA SER A 130 48.57 9.12 -40.34
C SER A 130 48.63 10.48 -39.66
N VAL A 131 49.82 11.08 -39.60
CA VAL A 131 50.05 12.40 -39.00
C VAL A 131 50.66 13.33 -40.03
N TRP A 132 49.98 14.44 -40.30
CA TRP A 132 50.51 15.57 -41.06
C TRP A 132 50.80 16.74 -40.13
N GLN A 133 51.90 17.44 -40.36
CA GLN A 133 52.24 18.66 -39.64
C GLN A 133 52.66 19.77 -40.59
N GLY A 134 52.08 20.95 -40.38
CA GLY A 134 52.41 22.16 -41.10
C GLY A 134 52.28 23.41 -40.25
N ASN A 135 52.51 24.57 -40.87
CA ASN A 135 52.39 25.85 -40.18
C ASN A 135 52.02 26.99 -41.13
N ILE A 136 51.34 27.98 -40.56
CA ILE A 136 51.10 29.29 -41.16
C ILE A 136 52.08 30.26 -40.51
N SER A 137 53.31 30.29 -41.02
CA SER A 137 54.40 31.12 -40.47
C SER A 137 54.06 32.61 -40.35
N SER A 138 53.12 33.13 -41.15
CA SER A 138 52.71 34.55 -41.07
C SER A 138 51.85 34.89 -39.86
N GLU A 139 51.24 33.90 -39.23
CA GLU A 139 50.30 34.05 -38.10
C GLU A 139 50.79 33.31 -36.85
N ASP A 140 52.03 32.81 -36.86
CA ASP A 140 52.60 31.99 -35.78
C ASP A 140 51.67 30.82 -35.36
N MET A 141 51.01 30.18 -36.33
CA MET A 141 50.13 29.04 -36.09
C MET A 141 50.78 27.74 -36.59
N SER A 142 50.85 26.72 -35.73
CA SER A 142 51.09 25.34 -36.15
C SER A 142 49.79 24.55 -36.28
N ILE A 143 49.77 23.64 -37.24
CA ILE A 143 48.61 22.82 -37.58
C ILE A 143 49.08 21.36 -37.59
N THR A 144 48.41 20.51 -36.81
CA THR A 144 48.59 19.05 -36.87
C THR A 144 47.29 18.41 -37.30
N GLN A 145 47.34 17.55 -38.32
CA GLN A 145 46.20 16.73 -38.73
C GLN A 145 46.50 15.27 -38.43
N ILE A 146 45.57 14.59 -37.77
CA ILE A 146 45.63 13.15 -37.57
C ILE A 146 44.41 12.51 -38.19
N THR A 147 44.66 11.59 -39.11
CA THR A 147 43.62 10.71 -39.65
C THR A 147 43.74 9.36 -38.96
N THR A 148 42.64 8.91 -38.35
CA THR A 148 42.52 7.58 -37.74
C THR A 148 41.48 6.75 -38.46
N LEU A 149 41.87 5.54 -38.86
CA LEU A 149 41.03 4.56 -39.52
C LEU A 149 40.97 3.28 -38.64
N PRO A 150 39.85 2.98 -37.98
CA PRO A 150 39.67 1.70 -37.32
C PRO A 150 39.71 0.55 -38.34
N GLU A 151 40.29 -0.58 -37.94
CA GLU A 151 40.58 -1.70 -38.83
C GLU A 151 39.33 -2.29 -39.49
N ASP A 152 38.22 -2.38 -38.75
CA ASP A 152 36.98 -3.05 -39.18
C ASP A 152 35.77 -2.10 -39.30
N ALA A 153 36.01 -0.80 -39.53
CA ALA A 153 34.98 0.23 -39.64
C ALA A 153 34.76 0.72 -41.08
N LEU A 154 33.56 1.23 -41.36
CA LEU A 154 33.17 1.96 -42.57
C LEU A 154 33.19 3.47 -42.33
N TYR A 155 34.08 3.94 -41.46
CA TYR A 155 34.33 5.37 -41.25
C TYR A 155 35.81 5.61 -40.92
N PHE A 156 36.23 6.85 -41.08
CA PHE A 156 37.50 7.33 -40.52
C PHE A 156 37.35 8.75 -40.00
N VAL A 157 38.17 9.11 -39.01
CA VAL A 157 38.09 10.40 -38.31
C VAL A 157 39.33 11.22 -38.60
N THR A 158 39.13 12.50 -38.86
CA THR A 158 40.21 13.49 -38.97
C THR A 158 40.12 14.42 -37.77
N ARG A 159 41.22 14.54 -37.02
CA ARG A 159 41.37 15.51 -35.92
C ARG A 159 42.39 16.57 -36.31
N ILE A 160 42.06 17.82 -36.07
CA ILE A 160 42.86 18.98 -36.43
C ILE A 160 43.18 19.74 -35.16
N LEU A 161 44.48 19.88 -34.88
CA LEU A 161 44.98 20.68 -33.78
C LEU A 161 45.55 21.99 -34.33
N LEU A 162 44.95 23.11 -33.92
CA LEU A 162 45.36 24.47 -34.26
C LEU A 162 46.04 25.09 -33.03
N CYS A 163 47.34 25.33 -33.09
CA CYS A 163 48.12 25.86 -31.98
C CYS A 163 48.60 27.27 -32.27
N ASN A 164 48.46 28.17 -31.29
CA ASN A 164 49.03 29.51 -31.34
C ASN A 164 50.43 29.49 -30.72
N ASP A 165 51.45 29.48 -31.57
CA ASP A 165 52.87 29.50 -31.17
C ASP A 165 53.41 30.93 -30.94
N GLY A 166 52.56 31.94 -31.17
CA GLY A 166 52.89 33.35 -31.05
C GLY A 166 52.65 33.93 -29.65
N ASP A 167 52.86 35.25 -29.55
CA ASP A 167 52.70 36.01 -28.30
C ASP A 167 51.36 36.79 -28.23
N THR A 168 50.52 36.72 -29.27
CA THR A 168 49.23 37.42 -29.37
C THR A 168 48.07 36.46 -29.64
N PRO A 169 46.86 36.68 -29.08
CA PRO A 169 45.70 35.85 -29.40
C PRO A 169 45.38 35.84 -30.89
N LEU A 170 44.99 34.67 -31.41
CA LEU A 170 44.40 34.51 -32.74
C LEU A 170 42.89 34.53 -32.58
N GLU A 171 42.21 35.51 -33.18
CA GLU A 171 40.77 35.73 -33.06
C GLU A 171 40.05 35.37 -34.37
N ASP A 172 38.77 34.99 -34.25
CA ASP A 172 37.91 34.63 -35.38
C ASP A 172 38.55 33.59 -36.31
N VAL A 173 38.93 32.45 -35.70
CA VAL A 173 39.56 31.34 -36.41
C VAL A 173 38.48 30.39 -36.91
N TYR A 174 38.57 30.00 -38.18
CA TYR A 174 37.74 28.97 -38.76
C TYR A 174 38.60 27.91 -39.42
N TYR A 175 38.20 26.64 -39.29
CA TYR A 175 38.76 25.54 -40.08
C TYR A 175 37.63 24.94 -40.92
N MET A 176 37.89 24.62 -42.18
CA MET A 176 36.94 23.88 -43.00
C MET A 176 37.59 22.72 -43.74
N ARG A 177 36.77 21.71 -44.03
CA ARG A 177 37.04 20.66 -45.00
C ARG A 177 36.02 20.76 -46.12
N ASN A 178 36.47 20.60 -47.36
CA ASN A 178 35.66 20.55 -48.57
C ASN A 178 35.92 19.22 -49.28
N LEU A 179 34.87 18.57 -49.76
CA LEU A 179 34.97 17.36 -50.55
C LEU A 179 33.88 17.38 -51.63
N ASP A 180 34.20 16.83 -52.79
CA ASP A 180 33.23 16.61 -53.85
C ASP A 180 32.71 15.15 -53.80
N PRO A 181 31.45 14.92 -53.41
CA PRO A 181 30.90 13.58 -53.20
C PRO A 181 30.48 12.93 -54.52
N ASP A 182 31.44 12.67 -55.40
CA ASP A 182 31.32 11.93 -56.66
C ASP A 182 31.20 10.40 -56.49
N ASN A 183 30.46 9.95 -55.48
CA ASN A 183 30.56 8.60 -54.90
C ASN A 183 30.33 7.43 -55.88
N ASP A 184 29.54 7.63 -56.94
CA ASP A 184 29.21 6.63 -57.97
C ASP A 184 29.99 6.82 -59.27
N GLN A 185 30.62 7.98 -59.45
CA GLN A 185 31.15 8.48 -60.72
C GLN A 185 32.06 7.47 -61.46
N PRO A 186 32.98 6.74 -60.79
CA PRO A 186 33.89 5.79 -61.44
C PRO A 186 33.20 4.67 -62.18
N TRP A 187 32.01 4.30 -61.71
CA TRP A 187 31.28 3.12 -62.16
C TRP A 187 30.05 3.48 -62.98
N SER A 188 29.45 4.63 -62.72
CA SER A 188 28.24 5.10 -63.39
C SER A 188 28.55 6.03 -64.55
N PHE A 189 29.71 6.71 -64.53
CA PHE A 189 30.01 7.90 -65.33
C PHE A 189 29.02 9.06 -65.09
N ASP A 190 28.33 9.05 -63.96
CA ASP A 190 27.37 10.06 -63.51
C ASP A 190 27.90 10.76 -62.26
N PHE A 191 27.96 12.08 -62.32
CA PHE A 191 28.40 12.99 -61.27
C PHE A 191 27.22 13.44 -60.38
N THR A 192 26.02 12.90 -60.62
CA THR A 192 24.82 13.30 -59.87
C THR A 192 24.77 12.59 -58.53
N THR A 193 24.86 13.37 -57.46
CA THR A 193 24.76 12.89 -56.07
C THR A 193 23.61 13.57 -55.35
N TYR A 194 22.88 12.84 -54.51
CA TYR A 194 21.87 13.41 -53.62
C TYR A 194 22.54 13.89 -52.32
N ASN A 195 22.74 15.20 -52.20
CA ASN A 195 23.28 15.84 -51.01
C ASN A 195 22.15 16.29 -50.08
N GLU A 196 22.24 15.99 -48.79
CA GLU A 196 21.24 16.37 -47.78
C GLU A 196 21.91 16.78 -46.46
N ILE A 197 21.51 17.93 -45.90
CA ILE A 197 21.88 18.31 -44.54
C ILE A 197 20.89 17.68 -43.58
N VAL A 198 21.36 16.67 -42.86
CA VAL A 198 20.56 15.85 -41.95
C VAL A 198 20.52 16.47 -40.55
N TYR A 199 21.66 16.96 -40.06
CA TYR A 199 21.79 17.62 -38.76
C TYR A 199 22.56 18.93 -38.89
N GLN A 200 22.12 19.97 -38.19
CA GLN A 200 22.77 21.29 -38.22
C GLN A 200 22.67 22.00 -36.86
N PRO A 201 23.79 22.23 -36.15
CA PRO A 201 23.75 22.99 -34.91
C PRO A 201 23.39 24.47 -35.17
N PRO A 202 22.83 25.20 -34.19
CA PRO A 202 22.54 24.74 -32.83
C PRO A 202 21.16 24.06 -32.72
N VAL A 203 20.52 23.71 -33.85
CA VAL A 203 19.22 23.02 -33.80
C VAL A 203 19.43 21.58 -33.35
N ASP A 204 20.51 20.96 -33.82
CA ASP A 204 20.95 19.62 -33.46
C ASP A 204 22.32 19.67 -32.74
N ASP A 205 22.64 18.65 -31.95
CA ASP A 205 23.97 18.51 -31.31
C ASP A 205 25.06 18.02 -32.29
N ASN A 206 24.64 17.51 -33.45
CA ASN A 206 25.51 17.04 -34.53
C ASN A 206 25.44 17.97 -35.74
N ALA A 207 26.54 18.10 -36.49
CA ALA A 207 26.55 18.62 -37.85
C ALA A 207 26.76 17.46 -38.81
N LEU A 208 25.89 17.28 -39.81
CA LEU A 208 25.96 16.15 -40.74
C LEU A 208 25.38 16.52 -42.10
N VAL A 209 26.21 16.40 -43.14
CA VAL A 209 25.77 16.38 -44.53
C VAL A 209 26.03 15.00 -45.11
N THR A 210 25.03 14.43 -45.76
CA THR A 210 25.11 13.11 -46.41
C THR A 210 25.00 13.24 -47.91
N SER A 211 25.55 12.26 -48.61
CA SER A 211 25.62 12.13 -50.05
C SER A 211 25.30 10.70 -50.43
N GLU A 212 24.38 10.51 -51.38
CA GLU A 212 24.07 9.21 -51.94
C GLU A 212 24.15 9.24 -53.46
N GLY A 213 24.99 8.36 -54.02
CA GLY A 213 25.06 8.15 -55.47
C GLY A 213 23.76 7.55 -56.01
N LEU A 214 23.21 8.12 -57.09
CA LEU A 214 21.87 7.74 -57.58
C LEU A 214 21.81 6.43 -58.38
N THR A 215 22.97 5.85 -58.75
CA THR A 215 23.05 4.63 -59.57
C THR A 215 23.26 3.40 -58.70
N TYR A 216 24.21 3.45 -57.79
CA TYR A 216 24.62 2.31 -56.97
C TYR A 216 24.37 2.52 -55.47
N GLY A 217 23.95 3.71 -55.05
CA GLY A 217 23.63 3.99 -53.64
C GLY A 217 24.87 4.18 -52.77
N CYS A 218 26.02 4.52 -53.36
CA CYS A 218 27.24 4.74 -52.59
C CYS A 218 27.06 5.90 -51.61
N PHE A 219 27.07 5.59 -50.32
CA PHE A 219 26.84 6.53 -49.23
C PHE A 219 28.13 7.22 -48.80
N LEU A 220 28.05 8.51 -48.51
CA LEU A 220 29.06 9.27 -47.79
C LEU A 220 28.37 10.25 -46.83
N GLY A 221 28.76 10.25 -45.57
CA GLY A 221 28.48 11.31 -44.62
C GLY A 221 29.75 12.08 -44.30
N LEU A 222 29.64 13.39 -44.16
CA LEU A 222 30.64 14.26 -43.56
C LEU A 222 30.01 14.91 -42.34
N GLY A 223 30.52 14.59 -41.15
CA GLY A 223 29.87 15.05 -39.92
C GLY A 223 30.74 15.09 -38.68
N ALA A 224 30.24 15.76 -37.65
CA ALA A 224 30.87 15.91 -36.35
C ALA A 224 29.82 16.10 -35.24
N ARG A 225 30.11 15.60 -34.04
CA ARG A 225 29.40 15.92 -32.81
C ARG A 225 30.08 17.11 -32.13
N ASP A 226 29.89 18.29 -32.72
CA ASP A 226 30.45 19.55 -32.23
C ASP A 226 29.46 20.70 -32.50
N THR A 227 29.02 21.38 -31.43
CA THR A 227 28.08 22.49 -31.50
C THR A 227 28.64 23.74 -32.24
N ASN A 228 29.96 23.82 -32.42
CA ASN A 228 30.63 24.85 -33.20
C ASN A 228 30.83 24.46 -34.67
N ALA A 229 30.53 23.21 -35.05
CA ALA A 229 30.57 22.75 -36.43
C ALA A 229 29.30 23.13 -37.19
N ARG A 230 29.44 23.37 -38.50
CA ARG A 230 28.36 23.62 -39.44
C ARG A 230 28.69 22.90 -40.73
N VAL A 231 27.71 22.23 -41.32
CA VAL A 231 27.83 21.66 -42.66
C VAL A 231 27.13 22.53 -43.69
N ALA A 232 27.59 22.44 -44.93
CA ALA A 232 26.93 23.06 -46.07
C ALA A 232 27.19 22.24 -47.35
N TYR A 233 26.33 22.41 -48.34
CA TYR A 233 26.60 22.00 -49.72
C TYR A 233 26.61 23.24 -50.63
N GLY A 234 27.30 23.16 -51.75
CA GLY A 234 27.40 24.25 -52.74
C GLY A 234 28.84 24.69 -52.99
N ASN A 235 29.00 25.54 -54.01
CA ASN A 235 30.31 25.80 -54.64
C ASN A 235 31.04 24.50 -55.02
N PHE A 236 32.24 24.60 -55.57
CA PHE A 236 32.97 23.42 -56.06
C PHE A 236 34.40 23.38 -55.54
N PHE A 237 35.20 24.40 -55.88
CA PHE A 237 36.61 24.41 -55.49
C PHE A 237 36.76 24.77 -54.02
N THR A 238 37.74 24.15 -53.34
CA THR A 238 38.10 24.47 -51.95
C THR A 238 38.30 25.97 -51.74
N GLY A 239 38.75 26.73 -52.75
CA GLY A 239 38.96 28.19 -52.67
C GLY A 239 37.85 29.09 -53.24
N ASP A 240 36.69 28.55 -53.66
CA ASP A 240 35.58 29.35 -54.22
C ASP A 240 34.84 30.21 -53.18
N GLY A 241 35.10 29.97 -51.90
CA GLY A 241 34.58 30.74 -50.78
C GLY A 241 35.46 30.57 -49.54
N THR A 242 34.98 31.08 -48.41
CA THR A 242 35.71 31.09 -47.13
C THR A 242 35.12 30.10 -46.12
N PRO A 243 35.91 29.63 -45.14
CA PRO A 243 35.40 28.86 -44.00
C PRO A 243 34.22 29.52 -43.27
N GLU A 244 34.24 30.84 -43.12
CA GLU A 244 33.13 31.61 -42.52
C GLU A 244 31.85 31.55 -43.38
N GLU A 245 31.97 31.62 -44.71
CA GLU A 245 30.81 31.52 -45.62
C GLU A 245 30.17 30.13 -45.56
N VAL A 246 30.96 29.06 -45.46
CA VAL A 246 30.45 27.70 -45.18
C VAL A 246 29.73 27.68 -43.84
N TRP A 247 30.37 28.21 -42.78
CA TRP A 247 29.80 28.19 -41.43
C TRP A 247 28.48 28.96 -41.33
N THR A 248 28.37 30.07 -42.06
CA THR A 248 27.16 30.90 -42.10
C THR A 248 26.13 30.47 -43.15
N GLY A 249 26.45 29.53 -44.03
CA GLY A 249 25.59 29.15 -45.16
C GLY A 249 25.36 30.32 -46.13
N THR A 250 26.42 31.06 -46.46
CA THR A 250 26.42 32.20 -47.38
C THR A 250 27.43 31.99 -48.52
N GLY A 251 27.71 32.99 -49.36
CA GLY A 251 28.78 32.88 -50.37
C GLY A 251 28.57 31.82 -51.48
N GLY A 252 27.36 31.29 -51.67
CA GLY A 252 27.08 30.20 -52.61
C GLY A 252 26.85 28.84 -51.93
N TYR A 253 27.07 28.75 -50.63
CA TYR A 253 26.77 27.59 -49.81
C TYR A 253 25.33 27.62 -49.27
N SER A 254 24.74 26.44 -49.08
CA SER A 254 23.46 26.23 -48.40
C SER A 254 23.68 25.45 -47.11
N GLY A 255 23.28 26.02 -45.97
CA GLY A 255 23.34 25.36 -44.65
C GLY A 255 22.08 24.59 -44.27
N SER A 256 21.18 24.31 -45.22
CA SER A 256 19.96 23.50 -44.98
C SER A 256 19.40 22.92 -46.29
N GLY A 257 18.60 21.86 -46.18
CA GLY A 257 17.87 21.28 -47.31
C GLY A 257 18.65 20.19 -48.04
N SER A 258 18.31 19.96 -49.30
CA SER A 258 18.96 18.97 -50.16
C SER A 258 19.14 19.48 -51.59
N SER A 259 20.04 18.82 -52.31
CA SER A 259 20.39 19.13 -53.69
C SER A 259 20.79 17.87 -54.46
N THR A 260 20.61 17.91 -55.77
CA THR A 260 21.11 16.89 -56.70
C THR A 260 22.08 17.50 -57.72
N ALA A 261 22.63 18.67 -57.42
CA ALA A 261 23.64 19.28 -58.25
C ALA A 261 24.98 18.59 -58.03
N ASP A 262 25.81 18.60 -59.06
CA ASP A 262 27.23 18.31 -59.00
C ASP A 262 27.91 19.50 -58.26
N GLU A 263 28.12 19.31 -56.95
CA GLU A 263 28.60 20.35 -56.03
C GLU A 263 29.24 19.74 -54.78
N ALA A 264 30.13 20.50 -54.14
CA ALA A 264 30.87 20.06 -52.98
C ALA A 264 30.02 20.06 -51.69
N ASN A 265 30.39 19.16 -50.79
CA ASN A 265 29.99 19.17 -49.39
C ASN A 265 31.14 19.67 -48.53
N SER A 266 30.80 20.48 -47.53
CA SER A 266 31.76 21.09 -46.62
C SER A 266 31.33 20.97 -45.17
N ILE A 267 32.31 20.88 -44.28
CA ILE A 267 32.15 21.07 -42.84
C ILE A 267 33.10 22.17 -42.37
N SER A 268 32.60 23.11 -41.58
CA SER A 268 33.37 24.25 -41.05
C SER A 268 33.17 24.38 -39.55
N PHE A 269 34.23 24.75 -38.83
CA PHE A 269 34.28 24.89 -37.38
C PHE A 269 34.67 26.31 -37.02
N TYR A 270 33.97 26.91 -36.06
CA TYR A 270 34.30 28.23 -35.52
C TYR A 270 35.02 28.12 -34.19
N VAL A 271 36.20 28.75 -34.10
CA VAL A 271 37.03 28.85 -32.91
C VAL A 271 37.20 30.35 -32.59
N PRO A 272 36.45 30.90 -31.60
CA PRO A 272 36.43 32.34 -31.36
C PRO A 272 37.79 32.94 -31.05
N VAL A 273 38.61 32.24 -30.26
CA VAL A 273 39.95 32.67 -29.88
C VAL A 273 40.85 31.48 -29.55
N ILE A 274 42.13 31.59 -29.93
CA ILE A 274 43.23 30.73 -29.49
C ILE A 274 44.28 31.61 -28.80
N ASN A 275 44.42 31.49 -27.48
CA ASN A 275 45.36 32.31 -26.72
C ASN A 275 46.82 31.88 -26.96
N PRO A 276 47.82 32.77 -26.70
CA PRO A 276 49.23 32.41 -26.79
C PRO A 276 49.58 31.12 -26.02
N GLY A 277 50.18 30.15 -26.71
CA GLY A 277 50.56 28.85 -26.14
C GLY A 277 49.40 27.86 -25.96
N GLU A 278 48.19 28.21 -26.41
CA GLU A 278 47.02 27.34 -26.40
C GLU A 278 46.87 26.60 -27.74
N CYS A 279 46.28 25.41 -27.71
CA CYS A 279 45.83 24.69 -28.89
C CYS A 279 44.32 24.43 -28.83
N LYS A 280 43.66 24.45 -29.97
CA LYS A 280 42.25 24.07 -30.12
C LYS A 280 42.12 22.90 -31.10
N CYS A 281 41.31 21.93 -30.72
CA CYS A 281 41.09 20.71 -31.47
C CYS A 281 39.70 20.75 -32.10
N VAL A 282 39.60 20.37 -33.36
CA VAL A 282 38.32 20.09 -34.03
C VAL A 282 38.39 18.72 -34.69
N ALA A 283 37.29 18.00 -34.75
CA ALA A 283 37.24 16.64 -35.27
C ALA A 283 36.01 16.41 -36.13
N PHE A 284 36.15 15.63 -37.20
CA PHE A 284 35.06 15.23 -38.09
C PHE A 284 35.32 13.85 -38.67
N ALA A 285 34.24 13.16 -39.02
CA ALA A 285 34.26 11.83 -39.60
C ALA A 285 33.83 11.86 -41.07
N TYR A 286 34.45 11.00 -41.87
CA TYR A 286 33.94 10.52 -43.14
C TYR A 286 33.26 9.19 -42.89
N ILE A 287 32.00 9.07 -43.29
CA ILE A 287 31.09 8.01 -42.89
C ILE A 287 30.63 7.30 -44.18
N LEU A 288 31.16 6.13 -44.45
CA LEU A 288 31.04 5.46 -45.76
C LEU A 288 29.90 4.44 -45.79
N ASN A 289 29.22 4.25 -44.65
CA ASN A 289 27.97 3.52 -44.54
C ASN A 289 27.13 4.11 -43.40
N ILE A 290 25.82 4.24 -43.62
CA ILE A 290 24.88 4.77 -42.63
C ILE A 290 24.82 3.93 -41.35
N ASP A 291 25.12 2.63 -41.42
CA ASP A 291 25.10 1.73 -40.26
C ASP A 291 26.17 2.09 -39.21
N ASP A 292 27.26 2.72 -39.62
CA ASP A 292 28.35 3.18 -38.75
C ASP A 292 28.21 4.65 -38.31
N LEU A 293 27.09 5.31 -38.66
CA LEU A 293 26.89 6.75 -38.46
C LEU A 293 27.11 7.19 -37.01
N GLU A 294 26.47 6.51 -36.05
CA GLU A 294 26.51 6.92 -34.65
C GLU A 294 27.89 6.67 -34.03
N GLU A 295 28.52 5.55 -34.34
CA GLU A 295 29.88 5.23 -33.88
C GLU A 295 30.89 6.23 -34.45
N ALA A 296 30.73 6.60 -35.72
CA ALA A 296 31.57 7.60 -36.37
C ALA A 296 31.43 8.99 -35.75
N LEU A 297 30.19 9.44 -35.47
CA LEU A 297 29.94 10.72 -34.81
C LEU A 297 30.45 10.73 -33.37
N GLU A 298 30.28 9.64 -32.61
CA GLU A 298 30.82 9.54 -31.26
C GLU A 298 32.36 9.57 -31.27
N ALA A 299 32.99 8.96 -32.26
CA ALA A 299 34.45 9.02 -32.44
C ALA A 299 34.98 10.44 -32.77
N THR A 300 34.10 11.43 -33.02
CA THR A 300 34.47 12.85 -33.15
C THR A 300 34.37 13.64 -31.85
N VAL A 301 33.76 13.08 -30.80
CA VAL A 301 33.69 13.72 -29.48
C VAL A 301 35.06 13.70 -28.82
N THR A 302 35.46 14.82 -28.21
CA THR A 302 36.75 14.91 -27.53
C THR A 302 36.76 14.19 -26.17
N TYR A 303 35.68 14.33 -25.38
CA TYR A 303 35.39 13.57 -24.15
C TYR A 303 34.00 13.95 -23.60
N ASN A 304 33.21 12.99 -23.14
CA ASN A 304 31.95 13.20 -22.41
C ASN A 304 32.07 12.61 -20.99
N LEU A 305 31.71 13.39 -19.97
CA LEU A 305 31.62 12.86 -18.60
C LEU A 305 30.21 12.28 -18.39
N THR A 306 30.13 11.10 -17.77
CA THR A 306 28.87 10.49 -17.36
C THR A 306 28.90 10.15 -15.88
N ALA A 307 27.72 10.18 -15.25
CA ALA A 307 27.50 9.72 -13.90
C ALA A 307 26.34 8.72 -13.89
N ASN A 308 26.58 7.49 -13.42
CA ASN A 308 25.63 6.37 -13.48
C ASN A 308 25.07 6.13 -14.89
N GLY A 309 25.87 6.37 -15.92
CA GLY A 309 25.49 6.24 -17.33
C GLY A 309 24.83 7.48 -17.96
N GLU A 310 24.44 8.48 -17.16
CA GLU A 310 23.80 9.69 -17.67
C GLU A 310 24.84 10.77 -18.00
N PRO A 311 24.74 11.46 -19.16
CA PRO A 311 25.65 12.55 -19.51
C PRO A 311 25.60 13.72 -18.52
N VAL A 312 26.77 14.21 -18.11
CA VAL A 312 26.93 15.37 -17.23
C VAL A 312 28.02 16.30 -17.78
N ALA A 313 27.86 17.61 -17.59
CA ALA A 313 28.89 18.57 -17.95
C ALA A 313 29.97 18.64 -16.87
N SER A 314 31.19 19.01 -17.27
CA SER A 314 32.23 19.33 -16.29
C SER A 314 31.83 20.52 -15.43
N GLY A 315 31.89 20.35 -14.11
CA GLY A 315 31.46 21.31 -13.10
C GLY A 315 30.06 21.04 -12.55
N ASP A 316 29.32 20.09 -13.12
CA ASP A 316 27.98 19.75 -12.66
C ASP A 316 27.98 19.11 -11.26
N THR A 317 26.79 19.10 -10.66
CA THR A 317 26.53 18.46 -9.38
C THR A 317 25.65 17.24 -9.59
N VAL A 318 26.10 16.09 -9.10
CA VAL A 318 25.35 14.83 -9.03
C VAL A 318 25.05 14.53 -7.58
N ILE A 319 23.86 13.98 -7.34
CA ILE A 319 23.33 13.79 -6.00
C ILE A 319 23.53 12.32 -5.62
N ALA A 320 24.07 12.11 -4.42
CA ALA A 320 24.13 10.83 -3.74
C ALA A 320 23.26 10.96 -2.48
N CYS A 321 22.19 10.18 -2.44
CA CYS A 321 21.14 10.24 -1.44
C CYS A 321 21.56 9.70 -0.08
N ASN A 322 22.70 8.98 -0.02
CA ASN A 322 23.21 8.45 1.23
C ASN A 322 24.74 8.57 1.32
N PRO A 323 25.31 8.84 2.50
CA PRO A 323 26.73 8.68 2.73
C PRO A 323 27.21 7.27 2.39
N GLY A 324 28.16 7.18 1.46
CA GLY A 324 28.73 5.93 0.97
C GLY A 324 27.96 5.30 -0.20
N GLU A 325 26.93 5.95 -0.75
CA GLU A 325 26.31 5.54 -2.00
C GLU A 325 27.34 5.55 -3.14
N SER A 326 27.36 4.46 -3.91
CA SER A 326 28.27 4.31 -5.04
C SER A 326 27.78 5.10 -6.25
N VAL A 327 28.63 5.96 -6.79
CA VAL A 327 28.41 6.68 -8.06
C VAL A 327 29.45 6.20 -9.07
N GLU A 328 29.01 5.61 -10.17
CA GLU A 328 29.89 5.28 -11.29
C GLU A 328 30.14 6.54 -12.13
N LEU A 329 31.41 6.89 -12.34
CA LEU A 329 31.82 8.02 -13.16
C LEU A 329 32.62 7.50 -14.35
N SER A 330 32.30 7.95 -15.55
CA SER A 330 33.05 7.56 -16.76
C SER A 330 33.33 8.75 -17.67
N VAL A 331 34.48 8.72 -18.33
CA VAL A 331 34.78 9.58 -19.49
C VAL A 331 34.68 8.73 -20.76
N VAL A 332 33.76 9.11 -21.64
CA VAL A 332 33.41 8.41 -22.90
C VAL A 332 33.96 9.19 -24.10
N GLY A 333 34.37 8.49 -25.17
CA GLY A 333 34.84 9.09 -26.42
C GLY A 333 36.31 9.54 -26.42
N ALA A 334 37.07 9.21 -25.37
CA ALA A 334 38.43 9.71 -25.14
C ALA A 334 39.43 8.56 -24.88
N ASP A 335 39.37 7.55 -25.76
CA ASP A 335 40.14 6.30 -25.62
C ASP A 335 41.65 6.48 -25.79
N ASP A 336 42.08 7.63 -26.32
CA ASP A 336 43.48 8.00 -26.50
C ASP A 336 44.12 8.64 -25.25
N TYR A 337 43.34 8.90 -24.18
CA TYR A 337 43.81 9.51 -22.95
C TYR A 337 44.14 8.47 -21.86
N GLU A 338 45.21 8.74 -21.11
CA GLU A 338 45.44 8.10 -19.81
C GLU A 338 44.79 8.94 -18.70
N TRP A 339 43.67 8.45 -18.15
CA TRP A 339 42.89 9.14 -17.13
C TRP A 339 43.36 8.80 -15.70
N THR A 340 43.53 9.84 -14.87
CA THR A 340 43.74 9.75 -13.43
C THR A 340 42.68 10.58 -12.69
N TRP A 341 42.07 10.00 -11.66
CA TRP A 341 40.99 10.60 -10.89
C TRP A 341 41.47 11.01 -9.49
N SER A 342 40.87 12.07 -8.95
CA SER A 342 41.17 12.54 -7.60
C SER A 342 39.91 13.09 -6.91
N PRO A 343 39.78 12.94 -5.58
CA PRO A 343 40.73 12.30 -4.67
C PRO A 343 40.60 10.76 -4.65
N ALA A 344 41.74 10.06 -4.59
CA ALA A 344 41.82 8.60 -4.81
C ALA A 344 41.26 7.73 -3.66
N ASP A 345 41.13 8.29 -2.45
CA ASP A 345 40.76 7.56 -1.23
C ASP A 345 39.28 7.17 -1.15
N ILE A 346 38.44 7.78 -1.98
CA ILE A 346 37.00 7.47 -2.09
C ILE A 346 36.64 6.65 -3.33
N LEU A 347 37.63 6.31 -4.16
CA LEU A 347 37.44 5.60 -5.42
C LEU A 347 37.83 4.13 -5.28
N ASP A 348 37.20 3.25 -6.05
CA ASP A 348 37.63 1.85 -6.17
C ASP A 348 38.97 1.71 -6.91
N THR A 349 39.20 2.58 -7.90
CA THR A 349 40.46 2.80 -8.63
C THR A 349 40.59 4.29 -8.96
N ASP A 350 41.82 4.81 -9.04
CA ASP A 350 42.11 6.20 -9.40
C ASP A 350 42.64 6.35 -10.82
N ILE A 351 42.63 5.28 -11.61
CA ILE A 351 43.11 5.25 -13.00
C ILE A 351 42.10 4.56 -13.93
N GLY A 352 42.10 4.99 -15.20
CA GLY A 352 41.21 4.46 -16.24
C GLY A 352 40.05 5.40 -16.56
N SER A 353 39.32 5.11 -17.65
CA SER A 353 38.20 5.93 -18.11
C SER A 353 36.94 5.80 -17.25
N THR A 354 36.86 4.81 -16.37
CA THR A 354 35.72 4.57 -15.46
C THR A 354 36.21 4.32 -14.03
N VAL A 355 35.54 4.93 -13.05
CA VAL A 355 35.76 4.75 -11.61
C VAL A 355 34.43 4.67 -10.87
N ILE A 356 34.41 4.04 -9.69
CA ILE A 356 33.27 4.04 -8.77
C ILE A 356 33.65 4.82 -7.52
N ALA A 357 32.96 5.94 -7.29
CA ALA A 357 33.13 6.79 -6.13
C ALA A 357 32.17 6.41 -5.01
N ASN A 358 32.63 6.45 -3.75
CA ASN A 358 31.81 6.20 -2.56
C ASN A 358 31.96 7.37 -1.57
N PRO A 359 31.47 8.58 -1.91
CA PRO A 359 31.59 9.76 -1.07
C PRO A 359 30.84 9.61 0.26
N THR A 360 31.42 10.06 1.37
CA THR A 360 30.73 10.17 2.68
C THR A 360 30.43 11.60 3.09
N GLU A 361 30.90 12.57 2.31
CA GLU A 361 30.62 13.99 2.46
C GLU A 361 30.61 14.62 1.05
N THR A 362 30.01 15.80 0.92
CA THR A 362 29.97 16.51 -0.36
C THR A 362 31.38 16.80 -0.87
N ILE A 363 31.69 16.34 -2.08
CA ILE A 363 33.06 16.36 -2.60
C ILE A 363 33.11 16.58 -4.12
N THR A 364 34.14 17.29 -4.58
CA THR A 364 34.42 17.42 -6.01
C THR A 364 35.46 16.40 -6.44
N ILE A 365 35.11 15.57 -7.42
CA ILE A 365 36.00 14.63 -8.09
C ILE A 365 36.50 15.26 -9.38
N THR A 366 37.79 15.11 -9.67
CA THR A 366 38.43 15.61 -10.89
C THR A 366 39.08 14.45 -11.63
N ALA A 367 38.79 14.31 -12.93
CA ALA A 367 39.50 13.44 -13.85
C ALA A 367 40.47 14.27 -14.70
N LEU A 368 41.74 13.90 -14.68
CA LEU A 368 42.80 14.46 -15.50
C LEU A 368 43.20 13.42 -16.55
N GLY A 369 42.95 13.71 -17.81
CA GLY A 369 43.39 12.92 -18.95
C GLY A 369 44.68 13.49 -19.49
N VAL A 370 45.74 12.69 -19.56
CA VAL A 370 47.02 13.08 -20.15
C VAL A 370 47.35 12.24 -21.39
N GLY A 371 48.14 12.81 -22.29
CA GLY A 371 48.62 12.09 -23.48
C GLY A 371 47.61 11.97 -24.62
N GLY A 372 46.39 12.49 -24.45
CA GLY A 372 45.42 12.58 -25.52
C GLY A 372 45.85 13.58 -26.60
N PHE A 373 45.36 13.37 -27.81
CA PHE A 373 45.80 14.13 -28.98
C PHE A 373 45.43 15.62 -28.89
N CYS A 374 44.28 15.93 -28.31
CA CYS A 374 43.80 17.30 -28.17
C CYS A 374 44.43 18.06 -26.97
N GLY A 375 45.55 17.55 -26.42
CA GLY A 375 46.23 18.09 -25.23
C GLY A 375 45.75 17.41 -23.95
N ASP A 376 46.27 17.84 -22.80
CA ASP A 376 45.77 17.35 -21.51
C ASP A 376 44.33 17.86 -21.28
N ALA A 377 43.45 16.98 -20.83
CA ALA A 377 42.05 17.27 -20.53
C ALA A 377 41.82 17.23 -19.01
N SER A 378 40.94 18.11 -18.52
CA SER A 378 40.51 18.09 -17.12
C SER A 378 39.01 18.28 -17.04
N VAL A 379 38.33 17.33 -16.41
CA VAL A 379 36.91 17.40 -16.08
C VAL A 379 36.70 17.25 -14.58
N SER A 380 35.66 17.87 -14.05
CA SER A 380 35.31 17.78 -12.62
C SER A 380 33.82 17.57 -12.42
N ILE A 381 33.43 16.94 -11.33
CA ILE A 381 32.04 16.74 -10.93
C ILE A 381 31.92 16.87 -9.42
N THR A 382 30.87 17.52 -8.93
CA THR A 382 30.59 17.59 -7.50
C THR A 382 29.57 16.52 -7.13
N LEU A 383 29.93 15.61 -6.24
CA LEU A 383 28.99 14.69 -5.61
C LEU A 383 28.45 15.37 -4.35
N LEU A 384 27.18 15.78 -4.40
CA LEU A 384 26.44 16.33 -3.26
C LEU A 384 25.88 15.17 -2.45
N ILE A 385 26.27 15.08 -1.18
CA ILE A 385 25.70 14.12 -0.23
C ILE A 385 24.52 14.78 0.45
N ASP A 386 23.34 14.18 0.28
CA ASP A 386 22.16 14.53 1.03
C ASP A 386 22.12 13.71 2.33
N GLU A 387 21.96 14.37 3.47
CA GLU A 387 21.96 13.75 4.81
C GLU A 387 20.68 14.13 5.60
N ASP A 388 19.64 14.65 4.95
CA ASP A 388 18.46 15.15 5.65
C ASP A 388 17.51 14.01 6.05
N GLU A 389 17.36 13.77 7.36
CA GLU A 389 16.34 12.85 7.90
C GLU A 389 15.04 13.65 8.14
N PHE A 390 14.08 13.58 7.20
CA PHE A 390 12.84 14.37 7.25
C PHE A 390 11.53 13.56 7.25
N ALA A 391 11.57 12.25 6.99
CA ALA A 391 10.39 11.39 7.06
C ALA A 391 10.03 11.08 8.53
N ASP A 392 8.77 11.33 8.92
CA ASP A 392 8.22 10.96 10.23
C ASP A 392 6.83 10.32 10.02
N ALA A 393 6.69 9.03 10.33
CA ALA A 393 5.45 8.27 10.21
C ALA A 393 4.50 8.54 11.40
N GLY A 394 4.92 9.32 12.39
CA GLY A 394 4.21 9.57 13.63
C GLY A 394 4.37 8.42 14.64
N PRO A 395 3.82 8.60 15.85
CA PRO A 395 3.92 7.60 16.91
C PRO A 395 3.08 6.35 16.62
N ASP A 396 3.47 5.22 17.23
CA ASP A 396 2.63 4.01 17.33
C ASP A 396 1.24 4.33 17.92
N ASP A 397 0.20 3.68 17.39
CA ASP A 397 -1.20 3.88 17.80
C ASP A 397 -1.95 2.54 17.92
N GLU A 398 -3.12 2.55 18.57
CA GLU A 398 -3.90 1.34 18.84
C GLU A 398 -5.40 1.54 18.52
N ILE A 399 -6.01 0.55 17.85
CA ILE A 399 -7.45 0.53 17.52
C ILE A 399 -8.07 -0.83 17.83
N CYS A 400 -9.41 -0.85 17.94
CA CYS A 400 -10.18 -2.09 17.94
C CYS A 400 -10.52 -2.52 16.51
N ILE A 401 -10.62 -3.83 16.27
CA ILE A 401 -10.99 -4.34 14.94
C ILE A 401 -12.31 -3.73 14.46
N GLY A 402 -12.32 -3.23 13.23
CA GLY A 402 -13.46 -2.53 12.62
C GLY A 402 -13.53 -1.02 12.90
N SER A 403 -12.64 -0.49 13.75
CA SER A 403 -12.45 0.97 13.92
C SER A 403 -11.42 1.53 12.93
N SER A 404 -11.28 2.86 12.90
CA SER A 404 -10.27 3.57 12.12
C SER A 404 -9.58 4.68 12.93
N THR A 405 -8.37 5.04 12.50
CA THR A 405 -7.60 6.20 13.00
C THR A 405 -6.96 6.93 11.82
N THR A 406 -6.49 8.17 12.01
CA THR A 406 -5.77 8.93 10.98
C THR A 406 -4.27 8.82 11.22
N LEU A 407 -3.51 8.34 10.24
CA LEU A 407 -2.04 8.40 10.29
C LEU A 407 -1.62 9.87 10.14
N ASN A 408 -0.54 10.28 10.82
CA ASN A 408 -0.08 11.67 10.82
C ASN A 408 1.34 11.76 10.26
N GLY A 409 1.50 11.46 8.97
CA GLY A 409 2.81 11.50 8.32
C GLY A 409 3.30 12.91 8.09
N ASP A 410 4.58 13.15 8.35
CA ASP A 410 5.28 14.39 8.06
C ASP A 410 6.48 14.11 7.13
N GLY A 411 6.69 15.00 6.17
CA GLY A 411 7.80 14.97 5.21
C GLY A 411 8.71 16.18 5.38
N GLY A 412 8.65 16.87 6.52
CA GLY A 412 9.42 18.07 6.80
C GLY A 412 9.02 19.24 5.89
N ASP A 413 10.01 19.97 5.37
CA ASP A 413 9.79 21.09 4.44
C ASP A 413 9.29 20.63 3.05
N PHE A 414 9.19 19.31 2.82
CA PHE A 414 8.84 18.69 1.55
C PHE A 414 7.41 18.11 1.60
N GLU A 415 6.41 18.96 1.33
CA GLU A 415 4.98 18.58 1.39
C GLU A 415 4.48 17.74 0.18
N SER A 416 5.36 17.05 -0.57
CA SER A 416 4.97 16.24 -1.73
C SER A 416 5.76 14.93 -1.79
N GLY A 417 5.13 13.86 -2.31
CA GLY A 417 5.81 12.56 -2.49
C GLY A 417 5.51 11.52 -1.41
N PHE A 418 4.47 11.71 -0.58
CA PHE A 418 4.05 10.72 0.41
C PHE A 418 3.63 9.40 -0.26
N LEU A 419 4.16 8.30 0.23
CA LEU A 419 3.75 6.95 -0.12
C LEU A 419 3.81 6.04 1.10
N TRP A 420 2.65 5.60 1.56
CA TRP A 420 2.51 4.64 2.64
C TRP A 420 2.49 3.20 2.13
N SER A 421 3.22 2.32 2.82
CA SER A 421 3.25 0.89 2.56
C SER A 421 3.09 0.09 3.86
N PRO A 422 2.22 -0.93 3.93
CA PRO A 422 1.33 -1.40 2.87
C PRO A 422 0.14 -0.45 2.65
N ALA A 423 -0.43 -0.43 1.44
CA ALA A 423 -1.65 0.35 1.17
C ALA A 423 -2.94 -0.28 1.76
N THR A 424 -2.86 -1.49 2.32
CA THR A 424 -4.03 -2.23 2.77
C THR A 424 -4.60 -1.59 4.03
N GLY A 425 -5.91 -1.35 4.04
CA GLY A 425 -6.59 -0.70 5.16
C GLY A 425 -6.44 0.83 5.17
N LEU A 426 -5.71 1.44 4.22
CA LEU A 426 -5.61 2.90 4.10
C LEU A 426 -6.64 3.46 3.12
N SER A 427 -7.14 4.66 3.40
CA SER A 427 -8.06 5.38 2.51
C SER A 427 -7.39 5.82 1.20
N ASP A 428 -6.16 6.31 1.29
CA ASP A 428 -5.32 6.71 0.16
C ASP A 428 -3.85 6.66 0.59
N PRO A 429 -3.02 5.73 0.08
CA PRO A 429 -1.63 5.62 0.53
C PRO A 429 -0.74 6.78 0.04
N THR A 430 -1.24 7.72 -0.76
CA THR A 430 -0.43 8.78 -1.40
C THR A 430 -0.57 10.17 -0.76
N ILE A 431 -1.27 10.26 0.36
CA ILE A 431 -1.44 11.51 1.13
C ILE A 431 -0.71 11.41 2.46
N ALA A 432 -0.36 12.56 3.05
CA ALA A 432 0.30 12.63 4.36
C ALA A 432 -0.52 11.95 5.47
N ASN A 433 -1.84 12.19 5.46
CA ASN A 433 -2.74 11.82 6.55
C ASN A 433 -3.89 10.89 6.10
N PRO A 434 -3.62 9.63 5.72
CA PRO A 434 -4.66 8.67 5.39
C PRO A 434 -5.43 8.19 6.60
N GLU A 435 -6.69 7.80 6.38
CA GLU A 435 -7.47 7.04 7.36
C GLU A 435 -7.09 5.56 7.27
N ALA A 436 -6.66 4.97 8.38
CA ALA A 436 -6.22 3.58 8.52
C ALA A 436 -7.25 2.74 9.30
N SER A 437 -7.63 1.59 8.74
CA SER A 437 -8.58 0.61 9.28
C SER A 437 -8.15 -0.85 9.01
N PRO A 438 -6.91 -1.25 9.34
CA PRO A 438 -6.46 -2.62 9.15
C PRO A 438 -7.24 -3.61 10.04
N THR A 439 -7.30 -4.88 9.62
CA THR A 439 -7.98 -5.96 10.36
C THR A 439 -7.05 -6.74 11.29
N THR A 440 -5.75 -6.52 11.17
CA THR A 440 -4.68 -7.11 12.01
C THR A 440 -3.63 -6.06 12.28
N THR A 441 -2.87 -6.17 13.37
CA THR A 441 -1.74 -5.30 13.66
C THR A 441 -0.84 -5.16 12.43
N THR A 442 -0.64 -3.92 11.98
CA THR A 442 0.04 -3.60 10.72
C THR A 442 1.07 -2.51 10.98
N THR A 443 2.29 -2.72 10.50
CA THR A 443 3.32 -1.67 10.46
C THR A 443 3.19 -0.95 9.13
N TYR A 444 2.95 0.37 9.18
CA TYR A 444 2.92 1.25 8.03
C TYR A 444 4.23 2.02 7.95
N THR A 445 4.92 1.88 6.82
CA THR A 445 6.12 2.63 6.46
C THR A 445 5.70 3.80 5.59
N LEU A 446 6.02 5.01 6.04
CA LEU A 446 5.96 6.22 5.24
C LEU A 446 7.24 6.31 4.40
N ILE A 447 7.07 6.59 3.10
CA ILE A 447 8.15 6.92 2.18
C ILE A 447 7.88 8.36 1.71
N THR A 448 8.86 9.23 1.81
CA THR A 448 8.83 10.59 1.27
C THR A 448 10.00 10.78 0.31
N THR A 449 9.94 11.81 -0.55
CA THR A 449 11.02 12.11 -1.49
C THR A 449 11.31 13.59 -1.41
N ASP A 450 12.58 13.95 -1.26
CA ASP A 450 13.04 15.32 -1.11
C ASP A 450 13.03 16.08 -2.48
N ILE A 451 13.55 17.32 -2.51
CA ILE A 451 13.67 18.09 -3.76
C ILE A 451 14.69 17.53 -4.75
N TYR A 452 15.62 16.72 -4.27
CA TYR A 452 16.69 16.11 -5.04
C TYR A 452 16.35 14.72 -5.57
N GLY A 453 15.21 14.16 -5.16
CA GLY A 453 14.73 12.85 -5.60
C GLY A 453 15.15 11.69 -4.69
N CYS A 454 15.68 11.99 -3.50
CA CYS A 454 16.14 11.03 -2.52
C CYS A 454 14.99 10.52 -1.65
N PRO A 455 14.75 9.20 -1.63
CA PRO A 455 13.67 8.62 -0.83
C PRO A 455 14.11 8.45 0.62
N GLU A 456 13.31 8.97 1.55
CA GLU A 456 13.45 8.77 2.99
C GLU A 456 12.28 7.96 3.53
N THR A 457 12.53 7.21 4.62
CA THR A 457 11.50 6.34 5.19
C THR A 457 11.47 6.36 6.71
N ASP A 458 10.25 6.34 7.27
CA ASP A 458 10.00 6.07 8.68
C ASP A 458 8.81 5.11 8.84
N ALA A 459 8.67 4.46 9.98
CA ALA A 459 7.62 3.46 10.19
C ALA A 459 6.94 3.58 11.55
N MET A 460 5.62 3.41 11.53
CA MET A 460 4.77 3.34 12.71
C MET A 460 3.98 2.03 12.74
N THR A 461 3.66 1.54 13.93
CA THR A 461 2.87 0.32 14.13
C THR A 461 1.47 0.66 14.63
N LEU A 462 0.46 0.25 13.86
CA LEU A 462 -0.94 0.34 14.25
C LEU A 462 -1.40 -1.02 14.81
N THR A 463 -1.55 -1.11 16.14
CA THR A 463 -1.97 -2.34 16.83
C THR A 463 -3.48 -2.50 16.77
N VAL A 464 -3.96 -3.68 16.35
CA VAL A 464 -5.39 -3.99 16.25
C VAL A 464 -5.79 -5.00 17.31
N HIS A 465 -6.59 -4.55 18.27
CA HIS A 465 -7.13 -5.39 19.34
C HIS A 465 -8.43 -6.09 18.88
N PRO A 466 -8.60 -7.39 19.19
CA PRO A 466 -9.86 -8.09 18.92
C PRO A 466 -10.99 -7.52 19.78
N LEU A 467 -12.24 -7.70 19.34
CA LEU A 467 -13.40 -7.40 20.20
C LEU A 467 -13.50 -8.44 21.33
N PRO A 468 -14.02 -8.07 22.52
CA PRO A 468 -14.32 -9.04 23.57
C PRO A 468 -15.36 -10.07 23.11
N ASP A 469 -15.22 -11.30 23.58
CA ASP A 469 -16.19 -12.40 23.39
C ASP A 469 -17.26 -12.32 24.47
N VAL A 470 -18.09 -11.28 24.38
CA VAL A 470 -19.17 -11.01 25.35
C VAL A 470 -20.23 -12.10 25.23
N ASP A 471 -20.57 -12.73 26.35
CA ASP A 471 -21.60 -13.77 26.46
C ASP A 471 -22.59 -13.33 27.54
N ALA A 472 -23.86 -13.16 27.18
CA ALA A 472 -24.94 -12.75 28.08
C ALA A 472 -25.46 -13.90 28.96
N GLY A 473 -24.98 -15.13 28.72
CA GLY A 473 -25.45 -16.35 29.32
C GLY A 473 -26.65 -16.94 28.58
N PRO A 474 -27.12 -18.14 28.98
CA PRO A 474 -28.25 -18.79 28.33
C PRO A 474 -29.58 -18.09 28.63
N ASP A 475 -30.52 -18.17 27.69
CA ASP A 475 -31.92 -17.79 27.91
C ASP A 475 -32.48 -18.46 29.18
N GLN A 476 -33.22 -17.68 29.98
CA GLN A 476 -33.72 -18.12 31.27
C GLN A 476 -35.26 -18.05 31.32
N GLU A 477 -35.84 -18.90 32.18
CA GLU A 477 -37.29 -18.97 32.38
C GLU A 477 -37.59 -19.03 33.89
N PHE A 478 -38.53 -18.21 34.35
CA PHE A 478 -38.91 -18.15 35.76
C PHE A 478 -40.38 -17.76 35.98
N CYS A 479 -40.90 -18.00 37.17
CA CYS A 479 -42.25 -17.60 37.54
C CYS A 479 -42.30 -16.12 37.94
N VAL A 480 -43.37 -15.41 37.56
CA VAL A 480 -43.62 -14.02 37.99
C VAL A 480 -43.47 -13.86 39.51
N ASP A 481 -42.95 -12.71 39.96
CA ASP A 481 -42.50 -12.42 41.32
C ASP A 481 -41.26 -13.19 41.81
N GLY A 482 -40.66 -14.04 40.97
CA GLY A 482 -39.36 -14.66 41.22
C GLY A 482 -38.17 -13.71 41.00
N VAL A 483 -36.99 -14.16 41.39
CA VAL A 483 -35.71 -13.48 41.14
C VAL A 483 -34.78 -14.45 40.44
N ILE A 484 -34.20 -14.02 39.31
CA ILE A 484 -33.12 -14.72 38.62
C ILE A 484 -31.86 -13.86 38.61
N VAL A 485 -30.71 -14.45 38.30
CA VAL A 485 -29.44 -13.74 38.18
C VAL A 485 -28.97 -13.90 36.73
N LEU A 486 -28.78 -12.79 36.03
CA LEU A 486 -28.09 -12.81 34.73
C LEU A 486 -26.60 -13.08 34.99
N ASP A 487 -25.86 -13.61 34.02
CA ASP A 487 -24.46 -14.00 34.24
C ASP A 487 -23.65 -13.72 32.98
N ALA A 488 -23.27 -12.45 32.79
CA ALA A 488 -22.46 -12.06 31.66
C ALA A 488 -20.97 -12.37 31.87
N SER A 489 -20.27 -12.74 30.80
CA SER A 489 -18.83 -13.00 30.83
C SER A 489 -18.12 -12.40 29.61
N GLY A 490 -16.77 -12.49 29.57
CA GLY A 490 -15.98 -12.10 28.40
C GLY A 490 -15.48 -10.66 28.31
N ALA A 491 -15.75 -9.81 29.31
CA ALA A 491 -15.34 -8.41 29.37
C ALA A 491 -14.83 -8.00 30.78
N VAL A 492 -14.28 -6.79 30.93
CA VAL A 492 -13.89 -6.24 32.24
C VAL A 492 -14.94 -5.28 32.81
N ASP A 493 -15.69 -4.60 31.94
CA ASP A 493 -16.81 -3.72 32.29
C ASP A 493 -18.06 -4.14 31.51
N TYR A 494 -19.24 -3.94 32.11
CA TYR A 494 -20.53 -4.39 31.58
C TYR A 494 -21.58 -3.30 31.69
N GLU A 495 -22.49 -3.22 30.72
CA GLU A 495 -23.68 -2.36 30.77
C GLU A 495 -24.87 -3.07 30.10
N TRP A 496 -25.90 -3.36 30.89
CA TRP A 496 -27.13 -4.03 30.45
C TRP A 496 -28.21 -3.03 30.01
N SER A 497 -28.90 -3.33 28.92
CA SER A 497 -30.05 -2.59 28.44
C SER A 497 -31.18 -3.53 28.01
N PRO A 498 -32.45 -3.27 28.38
CA PRO A 498 -32.90 -2.17 29.22
C PRO A 498 -32.47 -2.34 30.70
N ALA A 499 -32.42 -1.27 31.48
CA ALA A 499 -32.09 -1.36 32.92
C ALA A 499 -33.30 -1.74 33.81
N VAL A 500 -34.49 -1.88 33.21
CA VAL A 500 -35.72 -2.16 33.97
C VAL A 500 -35.65 -3.53 34.63
N GLY A 501 -36.06 -3.61 35.89
CA GLY A 501 -36.10 -4.88 36.64
C GLY A 501 -34.73 -5.45 37.03
N LEU A 502 -33.62 -4.77 36.72
CA LEU A 502 -32.27 -5.18 37.13
C LEU A 502 -31.85 -4.47 38.42
N SER A 503 -31.09 -5.16 39.28
CA SER A 503 -30.53 -4.57 40.52
C SER A 503 -29.47 -3.51 40.24
N ASP A 504 -28.60 -3.76 39.27
CA ASP A 504 -27.57 -2.83 38.80
C ASP A 504 -27.20 -3.19 37.34
N PRO A 505 -27.55 -2.37 36.33
CA PRO A 505 -27.21 -2.70 34.94
C PRO A 505 -25.70 -2.65 34.66
N GLY A 506 -24.85 -2.11 35.55
CA GLY A 506 -23.42 -1.93 35.34
C GLY A 506 -22.52 -3.09 35.79
N ILE A 507 -23.09 -4.23 36.19
CA ILE A 507 -22.35 -5.41 36.66
C ILE A 507 -22.61 -6.64 35.79
N ALA A 508 -21.71 -7.63 35.87
CA ALA A 508 -21.83 -8.88 35.14
C ALA A 508 -23.07 -9.70 35.56
N ASP A 509 -23.40 -9.68 36.85
CA ASP A 509 -24.37 -10.58 37.49
C ASP A 509 -25.54 -9.87 38.22
N PRO A 510 -26.35 -9.04 37.54
CA PRO A 510 -27.50 -8.40 38.17
C PRO A 510 -28.62 -9.39 38.52
N GLU A 511 -29.30 -9.13 39.64
CA GLU A 511 -30.60 -9.74 39.94
C GLU A 511 -31.67 -9.13 39.02
N CYS A 512 -32.52 -9.97 38.43
CA CYS A 512 -33.59 -9.59 37.51
C CYS A 512 -34.98 -10.01 38.05
N THR A 513 -35.94 -9.08 38.03
CA THR A 513 -37.31 -9.25 38.57
C THR A 513 -38.41 -8.73 37.62
N VAL A 514 -38.33 -9.05 36.33
CA VAL A 514 -39.36 -8.64 35.34
C VAL A 514 -40.67 -9.41 35.46
N ASP A 515 -41.78 -8.78 35.07
CA ASP A 515 -43.13 -9.34 35.06
C ASP A 515 -43.66 -9.66 33.64
N GLU A 516 -42.89 -9.30 32.61
CA GLU A 516 -43.14 -9.61 31.20
C GLU A 516 -41.87 -10.13 30.53
N ASN A 517 -42.04 -10.91 29.45
CA ASN A 517 -40.92 -11.42 28.66
C ASN A 517 -40.04 -10.27 28.16
N THR A 518 -38.75 -10.32 28.47
CA THR A 518 -37.81 -9.23 28.22
C THR A 518 -36.52 -9.78 27.60
N THR A 519 -36.03 -9.15 26.54
CA THR A 519 -34.67 -9.37 26.04
C THR A 519 -33.76 -8.32 26.63
N TYR A 520 -32.65 -8.74 27.24
CA TYR A 520 -31.59 -7.86 27.69
C TYR A 520 -30.38 -8.01 26.79
N THR A 521 -29.81 -6.89 26.37
CA THR A 521 -28.52 -6.79 25.68
C THR A 521 -27.47 -6.35 26.68
N VAL A 522 -26.38 -7.10 26.82
CA VAL A 522 -25.20 -6.67 27.56
C VAL A 522 -24.17 -6.08 26.60
N THR A 523 -23.64 -4.91 26.94
CA THR A 523 -22.49 -4.31 26.28
C THR A 523 -21.27 -4.53 27.17
N GLY A 524 -20.28 -5.28 26.68
CA GLY A 524 -19.04 -5.56 27.39
C GLY A 524 -17.87 -4.77 26.82
N THR A 525 -17.03 -4.19 27.68
CA THR A 525 -15.78 -3.51 27.31
C THR A 525 -14.58 -4.28 27.86
N ASP A 526 -13.56 -4.52 27.03
CA ASP A 526 -12.32 -5.21 27.42
C ASP A 526 -11.26 -4.26 28.01
N ALA A 527 -10.10 -4.80 28.42
CA ALA A 527 -9.02 -4.01 29.01
C ALA A 527 -8.33 -3.04 28.04
N ASN A 528 -8.51 -3.24 26.72
CA ASN A 528 -7.98 -2.36 25.66
C ASN A 528 -9.03 -1.32 25.22
N GLY A 529 -10.21 -1.30 25.84
CA GLY A 529 -11.31 -0.38 25.52
C GLY A 529 -12.19 -0.84 24.34
N CYS A 530 -12.04 -2.07 23.87
CA CYS A 530 -12.85 -2.63 22.79
C CYS A 530 -14.21 -3.10 23.28
N VAL A 531 -15.26 -2.84 22.50
CA VAL A 531 -16.66 -3.03 22.91
C VAL A 531 -17.34 -4.05 22.01
N ASN A 532 -18.12 -4.96 22.60
CA ASN A 532 -19.01 -5.87 21.89
C ASN A 532 -20.30 -6.10 22.70
N THR A 533 -21.29 -6.77 22.09
CA THR A 533 -22.60 -7.00 22.71
C THR A 533 -23.10 -8.42 22.51
N ASP A 534 -23.91 -8.90 23.46
CA ASP A 534 -24.67 -10.15 23.33
C ASP A 534 -26.05 -10.02 24.01
N ASP A 535 -27.00 -10.89 23.65
CA ASP A 535 -28.40 -10.84 24.10
C ASP A 535 -28.79 -12.09 24.90
N VAL A 536 -29.60 -11.90 25.94
CA VAL A 536 -30.29 -12.98 26.67
C VAL A 536 -31.79 -12.74 26.69
N PHE A 537 -32.59 -13.77 26.41
CA PHE A 537 -34.04 -13.71 26.47
C PHE A 537 -34.56 -14.30 27.79
N ILE A 538 -35.41 -13.54 28.46
CA ILE A 538 -36.04 -13.90 29.73
C ILE A 538 -37.53 -14.17 29.51
N SER A 539 -37.95 -15.41 29.77
CA SER A 539 -39.34 -15.85 29.69
C SER A 539 -39.98 -15.85 31.09
N VAL A 540 -41.10 -15.12 31.24
CA VAL A 540 -41.85 -15.01 32.49
C VAL A 540 -43.10 -15.89 32.43
N ASN A 541 -43.17 -16.86 33.32
CA ASN A 541 -44.33 -17.73 33.50
C ASN A 541 -45.26 -17.17 34.58
N TYR A 542 -46.51 -16.93 34.21
CA TYR A 542 -47.51 -16.48 35.17
C TYR A 542 -47.90 -17.60 36.13
N LEU A 543 -48.19 -17.25 37.38
CA LEU A 543 -48.70 -18.19 38.36
C LEU A 543 -50.05 -18.78 37.89
N PRO A 544 -50.36 -20.05 38.21
CA PRO A 544 -51.67 -20.60 37.93
C PRO A 544 -52.76 -19.81 38.64
N ASP A 545 -53.83 -19.49 37.92
CA ASP A 545 -55.05 -18.90 38.48
C ASP A 545 -55.78 -19.95 39.31
N VAL A 546 -55.62 -19.88 40.63
CA VAL A 546 -56.23 -20.81 41.60
C VAL A 546 -57.44 -20.12 42.21
N ASP A 547 -58.62 -20.62 41.84
CA ASP A 547 -59.90 -20.26 42.47
C ASP A 547 -60.50 -21.53 43.10
N ALA A 548 -60.32 -21.72 44.40
CA ALA A 548 -60.97 -22.79 45.14
C ALA A 548 -62.39 -22.33 45.54
N ILE A 549 -63.44 -22.96 45.00
CA ILE A 549 -64.84 -22.46 45.14
C ILE A 549 -65.48 -22.69 46.51
N ALA A 550 -64.72 -22.80 47.58
CA ALA A 550 -65.35 -22.61 48.88
C ALA A 550 -65.36 -21.12 49.25
N SER A 551 -65.86 -20.26 48.36
CA SER A 551 -66.16 -18.88 48.69
C SER A 551 -67.51 -18.39 48.13
N PRO A 552 -68.38 -17.77 48.96
CA PRO A 552 -68.07 -17.34 50.31
C PRO A 552 -68.28 -18.45 51.35
N TYR A 553 -67.14 -18.74 51.99
CA TYR A 553 -66.88 -19.08 53.39
C TYR A 553 -67.76 -20.14 54.05
N THR A 554 -67.06 -21.20 54.44
CA THR A 554 -67.50 -22.28 55.34
C THR A 554 -68.41 -23.32 54.71
N ILE A 555 -67.92 -24.56 54.68
CA ILE A 555 -68.73 -25.75 54.45
C ILE A 555 -69.07 -26.33 55.82
N ASP A 556 -70.36 -26.40 56.17
CA ASP A 556 -70.81 -27.10 57.35
C ASP A 556 -70.97 -28.59 57.04
N VAL A 557 -70.28 -29.45 57.80
CA VAL A 557 -70.39 -30.91 57.67
C VAL A 557 -70.98 -31.46 58.97
N PHE A 558 -72.17 -32.05 58.87
CA PHE A 558 -72.81 -32.72 60.00
C PHE A 558 -72.11 -34.03 60.34
N LEU A 559 -72.17 -34.45 61.60
CA LEU A 559 -71.52 -35.68 62.06
C LEU A 559 -72.02 -36.89 61.26
N GLY A 560 -71.14 -37.47 60.43
CA GLY A 560 -71.45 -38.63 59.58
C GLY A 560 -71.70 -38.30 58.09
N GLU A 561 -71.73 -37.02 57.72
CA GLU A 561 -71.85 -36.58 56.32
C GLU A 561 -70.47 -36.34 55.66
N THR A 562 -70.49 -36.15 54.34
CA THR A 562 -69.31 -35.89 53.51
C THR A 562 -69.54 -34.68 52.62
N SER A 563 -68.51 -33.88 52.36
CA SER A 563 -68.54 -32.79 51.37
C SER A 563 -67.31 -32.84 50.46
N THR A 564 -67.37 -32.27 49.26
CA THR A 564 -66.24 -32.22 48.32
C THR A 564 -65.61 -30.83 48.35
N LEU A 565 -64.28 -30.76 48.40
CA LEU A 565 -63.52 -29.54 48.14
C LEU A 565 -63.16 -29.55 46.65
N ASP A 566 -63.40 -28.47 45.92
CA ASP A 566 -63.15 -28.38 44.48
C ASP A 566 -62.24 -27.19 44.13
N VAL A 567 -61.32 -27.39 43.19
CA VAL A 567 -60.53 -26.32 42.54
C VAL A 567 -61.01 -26.16 41.10
N LEU A 568 -61.54 -24.99 40.72
CA LEU A 568 -62.14 -24.77 39.38
C LEU A 568 -61.13 -24.69 38.26
N THR A 569 -60.03 -24.02 38.55
CA THR A 569 -59.04 -23.60 37.57
C THR A 569 -57.66 -23.74 38.18
N GLY A 570 -56.69 -23.99 37.30
CA GLY A 570 -55.28 -23.96 37.66
C GLY A 570 -54.70 -25.33 37.99
N GLY A 571 -53.49 -25.56 37.47
CA GLY A 571 -52.59 -26.62 37.92
C GLY A 571 -52.73 -27.98 37.24
N ILE A 572 -51.63 -28.72 37.29
CA ILE A 572 -51.54 -30.15 37.00
C ILE A 572 -51.29 -30.99 38.26
N SER A 573 -50.96 -30.34 39.39
CA SER A 573 -50.72 -30.98 40.68
C SER A 573 -51.37 -30.17 41.80
N PHE A 574 -51.94 -30.87 42.79
CA PHE A 574 -52.70 -30.31 43.91
C PHE A 574 -52.21 -30.96 45.20
N VAL A 575 -52.06 -30.19 46.28
CA VAL A 575 -51.69 -30.70 47.60
C VAL A 575 -52.47 -29.94 48.67
N TRP A 576 -53.34 -30.65 49.39
CA TRP A 576 -54.17 -30.11 50.47
C TRP A 576 -53.56 -30.39 51.85
N SER A 577 -53.60 -29.40 52.74
CA SER A 577 -53.12 -29.51 54.11
C SER A 577 -54.06 -28.80 55.10
N PRO A 578 -54.39 -29.39 56.27
CA PRO A 578 -53.95 -30.71 56.74
C PRO A 578 -54.67 -31.86 56.00
N PRO A 579 -54.15 -33.09 55.96
CA PRO A 579 -54.81 -34.22 55.28
C PRO A 579 -55.99 -34.81 56.07
N THR A 580 -56.21 -34.35 57.30
CA THR A 580 -57.21 -34.91 58.23
C THR A 580 -58.60 -34.91 57.62
N GLY A 581 -59.28 -36.06 57.61
CA GLY A 581 -60.64 -36.19 57.11
C GLY A 581 -60.77 -36.16 55.58
N LEU A 582 -59.68 -35.93 54.82
CA LEU A 582 -59.69 -35.94 53.37
C LEU A 582 -59.53 -37.37 52.81
N SER A 583 -60.21 -37.64 51.71
CA SER A 583 -60.11 -38.90 50.97
C SER A 583 -58.76 -39.08 50.26
N ASP A 584 -58.27 -38.03 49.60
CA ASP A 584 -56.93 -37.98 49.00
C ASP A 584 -56.42 -36.53 48.98
N PRO A 585 -55.45 -36.15 49.83
CA PRO A 585 -54.94 -34.79 49.87
C PRO A 585 -54.21 -34.35 48.58
N ASN A 586 -53.93 -35.23 47.61
CA ASN A 586 -53.31 -34.84 46.34
C ASN A 586 -54.28 -34.78 45.16
N SER A 587 -55.57 -35.01 45.41
CA SER A 587 -56.61 -34.90 44.39
C SER A 587 -56.97 -33.43 44.17
N GLN A 588 -57.34 -33.08 42.93
CA GLN A 588 -57.97 -31.79 42.63
C GLN A 588 -59.25 -31.60 43.44
N ASN A 589 -60.00 -32.69 43.64
CA ASN A 589 -61.34 -32.67 44.26
C ASN A 589 -61.44 -33.68 45.42
N PRO A 590 -60.81 -33.44 46.59
CA PRO A 590 -60.90 -34.36 47.71
C PRO A 590 -62.25 -34.25 48.43
N VAL A 591 -62.79 -35.39 48.83
CA VAL A 591 -63.94 -35.47 49.75
C VAL A 591 -63.46 -35.37 51.20
N VAL A 592 -64.04 -34.47 51.99
CA VAL A 592 -63.87 -34.33 53.45
C VAL A 592 -64.98 -35.03 54.21
N SER A 593 -64.63 -35.74 55.29
CA SER A 593 -65.57 -36.44 56.17
C SER A 593 -65.01 -36.62 57.59
N GLY A 594 -65.91 -36.73 58.58
CA GLY A 594 -65.54 -37.19 59.93
C GLY A 594 -64.60 -36.27 60.71
N ILE A 595 -64.65 -34.96 60.48
CA ILE A 595 -63.83 -33.98 61.21
C ILE A 595 -64.41 -33.72 62.62
N PRO A 596 -63.58 -33.71 63.68
CA PRO A 596 -64.06 -33.54 65.06
C PRO A 596 -64.33 -32.08 65.43
N ASP A 597 -63.69 -31.14 64.72
CA ASP A 597 -63.73 -29.69 64.94
C ASP A 597 -63.61 -28.98 63.58
N THR A 598 -63.81 -27.66 63.55
CA THR A 598 -63.57 -26.83 62.36
C THR A 598 -62.11 -26.91 61.89
N ILE A 599 -61.88 -27.17 60.60
CA ILE A 599 -60.56 -27.23 59.96
C ILE A 599 -60.49 -26.23 58.80
N VAL A 600 -59.37 -25.51 58.70
CA VAL A 600 -59.02 -24.73 57.50
C VAL A 600 -58.02 -25.56 56.67
N TYR A 601 -58.40 -25.91 55.45
CA TYR A 601 -57.51 -26.55 54.49
C TYR A 601 -56.89 -25.50 53.57
N THR A 602 -55.59 -25.62 53.31
CA THR A 602 -54.87 -24.89 52.28
C THR A 602 -54.59 -25.83 51.12
N VAL A 603 -54.94 -25.44 49.90
CA VAL A 603 -54.52 -26.12 48.68
C VAL A 603 -53.29 -25.42 48.12
N THR A 604 -52.28 -26.21 47.74
CA THR A 604 -51.13 -25.78 46.94
C THR A 604 -51.28 -26.38 45.56
N VAL A 605 -51.26 -25.52 44.53
CA VAL A 605 -51.46 -25.89 43.13
C VAL A 605 -50.20 -25.59 42.35
N THR A 606 -49.73 -26.55 41.55
CA THR A 606 -48.56 -26.40 40.68
C THR A 606 -48.96 -26.60 39.22
N ASP A 607 -48.56 -25.68 38.35
CA ASP A 607 -48.84 -25.75 36.91
C ASP A 607 -47.80 -26.55 36.11
N ILE A 608 -47.93 -26.54 34.78
CA ILE A 608 -47.04 -27.25 33.85
C ILE A 608 -45.62 -26.67 33.81
N ASN A 609 -45.45 -25.40 34.16
CA ASN A 609 -44.18 -24.68 34.20
C ASN A 609 -43.53 -24.72 35.59
N GLY A 610 -44.15 -25.40 36.56
CA GLY A 610 -43.65 -25.54 37.92
C GLY A 610 -43.98 -24.37 38.84
N CYS A 611 -44.79 -23.40 38.40
CA CYS A 611 -45.20 -22.26 39.21
C CYS A 611 -46.27 -22.67 40.23
N VAL A 612 -46.13 -22.17 41.46
CA VAL A 612 -46.95 -22.59 42.61
C VAL A 612 -47.82 -21.46 43.12
N SER A 613 -49.10 -21.74 43.33
CA SER A 613 -50.05 -20.83 43.98
C SER A 613 -50.82 -21.56 45.09
N THR A 614 -51.40 -20.84 46.04
CA THR A 614 -52.14 -21.43 47.17
C THR A 614 -53.44 -20.72 47.45
N ASP A 615 -54.45 -21.46 47.89
CA ASP A 615 -55.72 -20.92 48.37
C ASP A 615 -56.26 -21.71 49.57
N THR A 616 -57.30 -21.24 50.26
CA THR A 616 -57.81 -21.83 51.50
C THR A 616 -59.33 -22.03 51.54
N VAL A 617 -59.78 -23.07 52.25
CA VAL A 617 -61.18 -23.39 52.55
C VAL A 617 -61.36 -23.73 54.02
N GLN A 618 -62.37 -23.15 54.67
CA GLN A 618 -62.79 -23.54 56.02
C GLN A 618 -63.96 -24.55 55.98
N VAL A 619 -63.88 -25.61 56.79
CA VAL A 619 -64.92 -26.63 56.95
C VAL A 619 -65.27 -26.75 58.44
N ASN A 620 -66.53 -26.52 58.81
CA ASN A 620 -67.02 -26.57 60.20
C ASN A 620 -67.63 -27.93 60.55
N ALA A 621 -67.41 -28.39 61.79
CA ALA A 621 -68.06 -29.57 62.35
C ALA A 621 -69.26 -29.17 63.23
N ILE A 622 -70.47 -29.69 62.95
CA ILE A 622 -71.68 -29.41 63.74
C ILE A 622 -72.12 -30.64 64.57
N GLY A 623 -72.27 -30.46 65.89
CA GLY A 623 -72.67 -31.50 66.87
C GLY A 623 -74.18 -31.60 67.17
N GLU A 624 -74.59 -32.70 67.83
CA GLU A 624 -75.98 -33.05 68.18
C GLU A 624 -76.54 -32.27 69.40
N LEU A 625 -77.86 -31.99 69.43
CA LEU A 625 -78.52 -31.29 70.55
C LEU A 625 -78.62 -32.14 71.83
N VAL A 626 -78.13 -31.59 72.93
CA VAL A 626 -78.23 -32.10 74.30
C VAL A 626 -79.10 -31.15 75.15
N VAL A 627 -80.12 -31.69 75.82
CA VAL A 627 -80.99 -30.92 76.74
C VAL A 627 -80.75 -31.36 78.19
N GLY A 628 -80.17 -30.47 78.98
CA GLY A 628 -79.94 -30.63 80.42
C GLY A 628 -81.12 -30.13 81.26
N LEU A 629 -81.56 -30.93 82.23
CA LEU A 629 -82.59 -30.54 83.19
C LEU A 629 -81.94 -30.35 84.57
N PRO A 630 -81.83 -29.10 85.08
CA PRO A 630 -81.25 -28.85 86.41
C PRO A 630 -82.01 -29.62 87.50
N THR A 631 -81.31 -30.14 88.53
CA THR A 631 -81.94 -30.99 89.57
C THR A 631 -82.26 -30.24 90.86
N ALA A 632 -81.85 -28.99 90.98
CA ALA A 632 -82.14 -28.10 92.11
C ALA A 632 -82.44 -26.69 91.61
N PHE A 633 -83.28 -25.98 92.34
CA PHE A 633 -83.74 -24.64 92.00
C PHE A 633 -83.82 -23.78 93.27
N SER A 634 -83.17 -22.61 93.27
CA SER A 634 -83.03 -21.75 94.45
C SER A 634 -83.45 -20.30 94.20
N PRO A 635 -84.75 -20.02 94.01
CA PRO A 635 -85.23 -18.66 93.75
C PRO A 635 -85.21 -17.81 95.02
N ASN A 636 -84.07 -17.14 95.27
CA ASN A 636 -83.79 -16.33 96.46
C ASN A 636 -83.45 -14.86 96.13
N GLY A 637 -83.36 -14.50 94.84
CA GLY A 637 -83.09 -13.15 94.34
C GLY A 637 -81.62 -12.74 94.39
N ASP A 638 -80.67 -13.68 94.46
CA ASP A 638 -79.24 -13.40 94.50
C ASP A 638 -78.56 -13.27 93.12
N GLY A 639 -79.32 -13.47 92.04
CA GLY A 639 -78.87 -13.46 90.65
C GLY A 639 -78.42 -14.83 90.13
N TYR A 640 -78.39 -15.87 90.96
CA TYR A 640 -77.97 -17.23 90.60
C TYR A 640 -79.10 -18.24 90.84
N ASN A 641 -79.44 -19.00 89.79
CA ASN A 641 -80.50 -20.01 89.83
C ASN A 641 -81.88 -19.46 90.31
N ASP A 642 -82.12 -18.17 90.04
CA ASP A 642 -83.39 -17.50 90.32
C ASP A 642 -84.52 -17.89 89.37
N PHE A 643 -84.15 -18.46 88.22
CA PHE A 643 -85.08 -19.01 87.25
C PHE A 643 -84.72 -20.45 86.92
N TYR A 644 -85.74 -21.31 86.87
CA TYR A 644 -85.60 -22.68 86.39
C TYR A 644 -85.94 -22.75 84.90
N ALA A 645 -85.01 -23.23 84.08
CA ALA A 645 -85.24 -23.58 82.69
C ALA A 645 -84.35 -24.78 82.28
N PRO A 646 -84.75 -25.57 81.26
CA PRO A 646 -83.84 -26.50 80.59
C PRO A 646 -82.62 -25.76 80.02
N VAL A 647 -81.46 -26.39 80.08
CA VAL A 647 -80.21 -25.90 79.45
C VAL A 647 -80.03 -26.62 78.12
N LEU A 648 -79.81 -25.88 77.03
CA LEU A 648 -79.59 -26.44 75.70
C LEU A 648 -78.12 -26.27 75.33
N ASP A 649 -77.52 -27.34 74.78
CA ASP A 649 -76.16 -27.36 74.24
C ASP A 649 -76.18 -28.14 72.91
N GLY A 650 -75.61 -27.60 71.83
CA GLY A 650 -75.73 -28.15 70.47
C GLY A 650 -76.84 -27.53 69.60
N SER A 651 -77.06 -28.09 68.40
CA SER A 651 -77.92 -27.50 67.37
C SER A 651 -79.37 -28.02 67.40
N GLY A 652 -80.30 -27.17 67.85
CA GLY A 652 -81.74 -27.40 67.82
C GLY A 652 -82.51 -26.49 68.79
N ASP A 653 -83.83 -26.61 68.81
CA ASP A 653 -84.73 -25.67 69.50
C ASP A 653 -85.53 -26.35 70.62
N LEU A 654 -85.69 -25.67 71.76
CA LEU A 654 -86.67 -26.07 72.78
C LEU A 654 -88.06 -25.71 72.26
N GLU A 655 -88.93 -26.69 72.07
CA GLU A 655 -90.31 -26.42 71.62
C GLU A 655 -91.25 -26.12 72.78
N TYR A 656 -91.01 -26.77 73.92
CA TYR A 656 -91.92 -26.73 75.07
C TYR A 656 -91.21 -27.21 76.33
N PHE A 657 -91.48 -26.60 77.46
CA PHE A 657 -91.28 -27.23 78.76
C PHE A 657 -92.34 -26.78 79.77
N ALA A 658 -92.62 -27.68 80.71
CA ALA A 658 -93.62 -27.50 81.74
C ALA A 658 -93.09 -28.01 83.08
N ILE A 659 -93.52 -27.36 84.15
CA ILE A 659 -93.19 -27.69 85.53
C ILE A 659 -94.49 -27.98 86.28
N TYR A 660 -94.51 -29.09 87.01
CA TYR A 660 -95.65 -29.54 87.79
C TYR A 660 -95.26 -29.69 89.26
N ASN A 661 -96.18 -29.35 90.17
CA ASN A 661 -95.99 -29.60 91.60
C ASN A 661 -96.20 -31.09 91.95
N ARG A 662 -95.96 -31.46 93.22
CA ARG A 662 -96.09 -32.85 93.72
C ARG A 662 -97.47 -33.50 93.52
N TRP A 663 -98.50 -32.71 93.23
CA TRP A 663 -99.87 -33.18 92.99
C TRP A 663 -100.22 -33.30 91.50
N GLY A 664 -99.26 -33.03 90.60
CA GLY A 664 -99.46 -33.03 89.15
C GLY A 664 -100.11 -31.75 88.62
N GLN A 665 -100.21 -30.68 89.42
CA GLN A 665 -100.73 -29.39 88.97
C GLN A 665 -99.63 -28.62 88.25
N LEU A 666 -99.94 -28.13 87.03
CA LEU A 666 -99.06 -27.26 86.25
C LEU A 666 -98.82 -25.95 87.02
N VAL A 667 -97.55 -25.62 87.25
CA VAL A 667 -97.13 -24.37 87.93
C VAL A 667 -96.45 -23.39 86.99
N PHE A 668 -95.83 -23.87 85.91
CA PHE A 668 -95.20 -23.05 84.89
C PHE A 668 -95.12 -23.80 83.57
N GLU A 669 -95.24 -23.09 82.46
CA GLU A 669 -94.90 -23.60 81.13
C GLU A 669 -94.30 -22.50 80.26
N SER A 670 -93.45 -22.88 79.32
CA SER A 670 -92.82 -21.98 78.35
C SER A 670 -92.40 -22.78 77.11
N ASN A 671 -92.21 -22.10 75.99
CA ASN A 671 -91.65 -22.65 74.76
C ASN A 671 -90.21 -22.18 74.50
N THR A 672 -89.55 -21.59 75.51
CA THR A 672 -88.15 -21.13 75.39
C THR A 672 -87.43 -21.23 76.74
N ALA A 673 -86.17 -21.66 76.71
CA ALA A 673 -85.32 -21.72 77.90
C ALA A 673 -84.97 -20.35 78.49
N THR A 674 -85.12 -19.26 77.71
CA THR A 674 -84.83 -17.89 78.19
C THR A 674 -85.90 -17.35 79.14
N LEU A 675 -87.11 -17.93 79.13
CA LEU A 675 -88.19 -17.61 80.06
C LEU A 675 -88.31 -18.76 81.07
N GLY A 676 -87.48 -18.72 82.10
CA GLY A 676 -87.50 -19.69 83.19
C GLY A 676 -88.56 -19.38 84.25
N TRP A 677 -88.90 -20.37 85.06
CA TRP A 677 -89.81 -20.23 86.19
C TRP A 677 -89.10 -19.58 87.38
N ASP A 678 -89.66 -18.50 87.93
CA ASP A 678 -89.12 -17.72 89.06
C ASP A 678 -89.47 -18.30 90.45
N GLY A 679 -90.15 -19.45 90.50
CA GLY A 679 -90.60 -20.05 91.75
C GLY A 679 -91.85 -19.40 92.36
N MET A 680 -92.55 -18.55 91.62
CA MET A 680 -93.85 -18.00 92.02
C MET A 680 -95.00 -18.80 91.40
N PHE A 681 -96.07 -19.01 92.15
CA PHE A 681 -97.30 -19.62 91.68
C PHE A 681 -98.52 -18.85 92.22
N ASN A 682 -99.37 -18.34 91.33
CA ASN A 682 -100.53 -17.50 91.66
C ASN A 682 -100.19 -16.29 92.57
N GLY A 683 -99.07 -15.62 92.28
CA GLY A 683 -98.61 -14.45 93.01
C GLY A 683 -98.08 -14.74 94.43
N LYS A 684 -97.90 -16.01 94.78
CA LYS A 684 -97.28 -16.44 96.03
C LYS A 684 -96.04 -17.28 95.74
N GLU A 685 -95.13 -17.27 96.68
CA GLU A 685 -94.01 -18.20 96.73
C GLU A 685 -94.51 -19.65 96.65
N ALA A 686 -93.98 -20.41 95.68
CA ALA A 686 -94.29 -21.82 95.53
C ALA A 686 -93.73 -22.63 96.72
N GLU A 687 -94.41 -23.73 97.07
CA GLU A 687 -94.04 -24.56 98.22
C GLU A 687 -92.68 -25.24 98.03
N LEU A 688 -91.86 -25.30 99.09
CA LEU A 688 -90.65 -26.11 99.07
C LEU A 688 -90.99 -27.60 98.85
N GLY A 689 -90.27 -28.24 97.93
CA GLY A 689 -90.49 -29.65 97.61
C GLY A 689 -89.97 -30.04 96.23
N SER A 690 -90.29 -31.27 95.83
CA SER A 690 -89.95 -31.80 94.52
C SER A 690 -90.99 -31.40 93.47
N TYR A 691 -90.50 -30.93 92.34
CA TYR A 691 -91.25 -30.56 91.15
C TYR A 691 -90.84 -31.48 90.01
N VAL A 692 -91.77 -31.73 89.09
CA VAL A 692 -91.52 -32.50 87.88
C VAL A 692 -91.35 -31.53 86.72
N VAL A 693 -90.28 -31.65 85.96
CA VAL A 693 -90.11 -30.96 84.68
C VAL A 693 -90.35 -31.93 83.53
N TYR A 694 -91.02 -31.45 82.51
CA TYR A 694 -91.11 -32.08 81.21
C TYR A 694 -90.65 -31.07 80.16
N ALA A 695 -89.84 -31.50 79.19
CA ALA A 695 -89.35 -30.67 78.11
C ALA A 695 -89.40 -31.44 76.79
N ARG A 696 -89.71 -30.77 75.69
CA ARG A 696 -89.61 -31.29 74.32
C ARG A 696 -88.75 -30.35 73.50
N ALA A 697 -87.79 -30.91 72.79
CA ALA A 697 -86.92 -30.17 71.89
C ALA A 697 -86.85 -30.85 70.51
N ARG A 698 -86.53 -30.07 69.49
CA ARG A 698 -86.36 -30.52 68.10
C ARG A 698 -84.90 -30.34 67.70
N THR A 699 -84.28 -31.39 67.19
CA THR A 699 -82.90 -31.32 66.67
C THR A 699 -82.85 -30.60 65.32
N SER A 700 -81.67 -30.17 64.88
CA SER A 700 -81.44 -29.62 63.53
C SER A 700 -81.78 -30.57 62.37
N LEU A 701 -81.94 -31.87 62.65
CA LEU A 701 -82.39 -32.90 61.70
C LEU A 701 -83.91 -33.14 61.75
N ASP A 702 -84.67 -32.22 62.35
CA ASP A 702 -86.14 -32.24 62.49
C ASP A 702 -86.69 -33.37 63.39
N GLU A 703 -85.83 -34.06 64.16
CA GLU A 703 -86.26 -35.09 65.12
C GLU A 703 -86.73 -34.47 66.44
N GLN A 704 -87.93 -34.85 66.90
CA GLN A 704 -88.44 -34.46 68.23
C GLN A 704 -87.97 -35.42 69.33
N ARG A 705 -87.51 -34.84 70.45
CA ARG A 705 -87.07 -35.57 71.65
C ARG A 705 -87.76 -35.02 72.89
N GLU A 706 -88.18 -35.93 73.75
CA GLU A 706 -88.86 -35.62 75.01
C GLU A 706 -87.96 -35.97 76.19
N TYR A 707 -87.93 -35.07 77.17
CA TYR A 707 -87.11 -35.13 78.36
C TYR A 707 -88.02 -34.94 79.58
N SER A 708 -87.81 -35.74 80.61
CA SER A 708 -88.53 -35.57 81.87
C SER A 708 -87.60 -35.81 83.05
N GLY A 709 -87.87 -35.11 84.15
CA GLY A 709 -87.03 -35.16 85.34
C GLY A 709 -87.75 -34.59 86.54
N TYR A 710 -87.08 -34.65 87.69
CA TYR A 710 -87.53 -33.97 88.89
C TYR A 710 -86.42 -33.08 89.41
N PHE A 711 -86.80 -31.97 90.00
CA PHE A 711 -85.88 -31.06 90.67
C PHE A 711 -86.46 -30.67 92.03
N THR A 712 -85.58 -30.29 92.94
CA THR A 712 -85.99 -29.83 94.27
C THR A 712 -85.94 -28.31 94.33
N LEU A 713 -87.06 -27.68 94.66
CA LEU A 713 -87.10 -26.26 94.98
C LEU A 713 -86.65 -26.09 96.44
N VAL A 714 -85.56 -25.35 96.61
CA VAL A 714 -84.96 -24.95 97.89
C VAL A 714 -84.99 -23.43 98.00
N ARG A 715 -85.07 -22.86 99.20
CA ARG A 715 -84.90 -21.41 99.43
C ARG A 715 -84.06 -21.18 100.67
#